data_AF-A0AAD5XYH2-F1
#
_entry.id   AF-A0AAD5XYH2-F1
#
_cell.length_a   1.000
_cell.length_b   1.000
_cell.length_c   1.000
_cell.angle_alpha   90.00
_cell.angle_beta   90.00
_cell.angle_gamma   90.00
#
_symmetry.space_group_name_H-M   'P 1'
#
loop_
_entity.id
_entity.type
_entity.pdbx_description
1 polymer ?
#
loop_
_entity_poly.entity_id
_entity_poly.type
_entity_poly.pdbx_seq_one_letter_code
_entity_poly.pdbx_strand_id
1 'polypeptide(L)'
;MSFTLEPNQLVDFVEPKSPQKLVEYGGVEKVAVALKTDLNNGLSSTSNDAVIIHTDTQPHLENNDKKSIPTATNNVFNERIHFYGTNTLPPPKSKSFFQFSWEAAGDRTLQILVVAAITEIAVGIYKIVKSKETAGIWDGLAIVFAVIIIILITAGNDYRKQSQFRQLNEFSRGLAQTKVIRNGHTVQIKNSDLLVGDIALIDTGDILPADGIYISGSHLKCDESSLTGESNVVAKDEVKDPFLLSGTKVVNGVGKMLIIGTGVNSINGRIMMTLTNEAEATPLQKKLDFIANQIGKFGLAAAILMVVVLVVSYFAINPRFDQIKIADDMINIIMSAITLVVVAIPEGLPLAVTMALAHATLRMLKDNNLVRHLSSCETMGNATTICSDKTGTLTLNQMAVVKGCIFNTDFTKNDRTASFDSKIFSTRSKQHKDNLLAFLSNSLNVNSSADETENEEGKINFNGSKTEIALLDFTKSLGYEYKKDRKNTEIIDLIPFSSDNKKMTTTVKLAGNKIFEAFQKDFSEFGELFIYSKGAAEIVLSTCDKFVNDQGIIQEMAPEKLKIFQLLIESYASQALRTIAFGFKPFNSSNKSNLEIPVNDMITLSTTDPLVYSGDGFKEDPSKSGMILLGIVGIEDPVRPEVPDAVKSCQRAGVVVRMVTGDNKATARSIAKQCGILTDGGVVMEGPDFRKLSREEMDAIVPKLQVLARSSPLDKQILVNTLKSMYHNINGIGETVAVTGDGTNDAPALKSAD
;
A
#
# COMPACT_ATOMS: atom_id res chain seq x y z
N MET A 1 13.51 23.51 -26.54
CA MET A 1 12.07 23.46 -26.94
C MET A 1 11.35 24.69 -26.39
N SER A 2 10.56 25.42 -27.19
CA SER A 2 9.57 26.37 -26.63
C SER A 2 8.27 25.60 -26.30
N PHE A 3 7.81 25.71 -25.06
CA PHE A 3 6.47 25.27 -24.64
C PHE A 3 5.48 26.42 -24.87
N THR A 4 4.26 26.12 -25.30
CA THR A 4 3.24 27.14 -25.60
C THR A 4 2.39 27.54 -24.41
N LEU A 5 2.32 26.70 -23.36
CA LEU A 5 1.62 27.01 -22.11
C LEU A 5 2.60 27.29 -21.00
N GLU A 6 2.44 28.42 -20.31
CA GLU A 6 3.19 28.74 -19.11
C GLU A 6 2.58 28.07 -17.86
N PRO A 7 3.37 27.82 -16.79
CA PRO A 7 2.86 27.22 -15.55
C PRO A 7 1.62 27.93 -14.99
N ASN A 8 1.57 29.27 -15.03
CA ASN A 8 0.44 30.05 -14.53
C ASN A 8 -0.86 29.80 -15.34
N GLN A 9 -0.73 29.59 -16.65
CA GLN A 9 -1.88 29.30 -17.52
C GLN A 9 -2.45 27.89 -17.25
N LEU A 10 -1.59 26.94 -16.86
CA LEU A 10 -2.04 25.60 -16.45
C LEU A 10 -2.79 25.65 -15.12
N VAL A 11 -2.36 26.51 -14.20
CA VAL A 11 -3.05 26.75 -12.91
C VAL A 11 -4.45 27.34 -13.12
N ASP A 12 -4.62 28.25 -14.09
CA ASP A 12 -5.90 28.90 -14.39
C ASP A 12 -7.03 27.93 -14.81
N PHE A 13 -6.70 26.69 -15.19
CA PHE A 13 -7.69 25.64 -15.45
C PHE A 13 -8.25 25.03 -14.17
N VAL A 14 -7.42 24.89 -13.13
CA VAL A 14 -7.73 24.17 -11.89
C VAL A 14 -8.09 25.09 -10.72
N GLU A 15 -7.74 26.38 -10.79
CA GLU A 15 -7.97 27.35 -9.71
C GLU A 15 -8.59 28.67 -10.23
N PRO A 16 -9.93 28.86 -10.10
CA PRO A 16 -10.92 27.83 -9.76
C PRO A 16 -11.10 26.84 -10.92
N LYS A 17 -11.52 25.61 -10.60
CA LYS A 17 -11.85 24.59 -11.61
C LYS A 17 -12.79 25.17 -12.67
N SER A 18 -12.33 25.20 -13.92
CA SER A 18 -13.14 25.70 -15.03
C SER A 18 -13.13 24.74 -16.22
N PRO A 19 -14.11 23.82 -16.28
CA PRO A 19 -14.27 22.94 -17.44
C PRO A 19 -14.49 23.75 -18.73
N GLN A 20 -15.15 24.91 -18.63
CA GLN A 20 -15.39 25.81 -19.77
C GLN A 20 -14.09 26.31 -20.39
N LYS A 21 -13.12 26.77 -19.58
CA LYS A 21 -11.82 27.21 -20.08
C LYS A 21 -11.06 26.07 -20.78
N LEU A 22 -11.15 24.84 -20.25
CA LEU A 22 -10.53 23.68 -20.88
C LEU A 22 -11.15 23.40 -22.26
N VAL A 23 -12.48 23.50 -22.37
CA VAL A 23 -13.20 23.35 -23.65
C VAL A 23 -12.85 24.48 -24.63
N GLU A 24 -12.80 25.74 -24.17
CA GLU A 24 -12.40 26.90 -24.98
C GLU A 24 -10.98 26.76 -25.53
N TYR A 25 -10.06 26.20 -24.73
CA TYR A 25 -8.70 25.91 -25.18
C TYR A 25 -8.63 24.76 -26.19
N GLY A 26 -9.68 23.93 -26.30
CA GLY A 26 -9.76 22.79 -27.22
C GLY A 26 -9.56 21.42 -26.56
N GLY A 27 -9.85 21.31 -25.27
CA GLY A 27 -9.85 20.04 -24.53
C GLY A 27 -8.46 19.52 -24.15
N VAL A 28 -8.42 18.32 -23.57
CA VAL A 28 -7.18 17.67 -23.11
C VAL A 28 -6.20 17.41 -24.25
N GLU A 29 -6.70 17.20 -25.48
CA GLU A 29 -5.88 16.96 -26.67
C GLU A 29 -5.01 18.17 -27.02
N LYS A 30 -5.58 19.39 -27.06
CA LYS A 30 -4.80 20.60 -27.34
C LYS A 30 -3.85 20.95 -26.20
N VAL A 31 -4.22 20.65 -24.96
CA VAL A 31 -3.30 20.78 -23.82
C VAL A 31 -2.11 19.81 -23.97
N ALA A 32 -2.36 18.56 -24.33
CA ALA A 32 -1.30 17.58 -24.58
C ALA A 32 -0.35 18.01 -25.71
N VAL A 33 -0.89 18.55 -26.81
CA VAL A 33 -0.10 19.13 -27.90
C VAL A 33 0.76 20.30 -27.42
N ALA A 34 0.19 21.22 -26.64
CA ALA A 34 0.93 22.35 -26.08
C ALA A 34 2.06 21.91 -25.11
N LEU A 35 1.82 20.82 -24.39
CA LEU A 35 2.80 20.19 -23.50
C LEU A 35 3.75 19.22 -24.24
N LYS A 36 3.60 19.03 -25.56
CA LYS A 36 4.36 18.07 -26.39
C LYS A 36 4.33 16.66 -25.82
N THR A 37 3.11 16.18 -25.55
CA THR A 37 2.82 14.87 -24.97
C THR A 37 1.88 14.11 -25.89
N ASP A 38 2.18 12.83 -26.12
CA ASP A 38 1.27 11.90 -26.79
C ASP A 38 0.36 11.24 -25.74
N LEU A 39 -0.96 11.34 -25.90
CA LEU A 39 -1.94 10.80 -24.93
C LEU A 39 -1.94 9.26 -24.78
N ASN A 40 -1.38 8.55 -25.76
CA ASN A 40 -1.24 7.09 -25.74
C ASN A 40 0.15 6.66 -25.30
N ASN A 41 1.19 7.33 -25.81
CA ASN A 41 2.58 6.92 -25.60
C ASN A 41 3.28 7.67 -24.45
N GLY A 42 2.67 8.73 -23.92
CA GLY A 42 3.24 9.57 -22.89
C GLY A 42 4.43 10.39 -23.38
N LEU A 43 5.34 10.73 -22.47
CA LEU A 43 6.55 11.45 -22.82
C LEU A 43 7.59 10.53 -23.47
N SER A 44 8.24 11.01 -24.54
CA SER A 44 9.35 10.32 -25.19
C SER A 44 10.71 10.83 -24.69
N SER A 45 11.65 9.91 -24.47
CA SER A 45 13.05 10.23 -24.14
C SER A 45 13.96 10.41 -25.36
N THR A 46 13.46 10.15 -26.57
CA THR A 46 14.22 10.32 -27.83
C THR A 46 13.85 11.65 -28.48
N SER A 47 14.85 12.48 -28.76
CA SER A 47 14.71 13.88 -29.17
C SER A 47 14.17 14.09 -30.61
N ASN A 48 13.55 13.09 -31.24
CA ASN A 48 13.45 13.06 -32.70
C ASN A 48 12.12 12.57 -33.30
N ASP A 49 10.98 12.74 -32.63
CA ASP A 49 9.69 12.60 -33.32
C ASP A 49 8.82 13.84 -33.11
N ALA A 50 8.63 14.58 -34.20
CA ALA A 50 7.48 15.44 -34.35
C ALA A 50 6.23 14.55 -34.23
N VAL A 51 5.25 15.00 -33.45
CA VAL A 51 3.94 14.34 -33.32
C VAL A 51 3.31 14.21 -34.72
N ILE A 52 3.39 13.03 -35.33
CA ILE A 52 2.68 12.71 -36.58
C ILE A 52 1.34 12.08 -36.16
N ILE A 53 0.27 12.82 -36.41
CA ILE A 53 -1.11 12.32 -36.30
C ILE A 53 -1.35 11.42 -37.52
N HIS A 54 -1.72 10.16 -37.30
CA HIS A 54 -2.17 9.27 -38.36
C HIS A 54 -3.49 9.79 -38.95
N THR A 55 -3.46 10.23 -40.20
CA THR A 55 -4.64 10.26 -41.09
C THR A 55 -4.38 9.30 -42.25
N ASP A 56 -5.33 8.40 -42.47
CA ASP A 56 -5.30 7.32 -43.47
C ASP A 56 -4.89 7.78 -44.88
N THR A 57 -3.87 7.13 -45.46
CA THR A 57 -3.80 6.58 -46.84
C THR A 57 -2.42 5.95 -47.13
N GLN A 58 -2.42 4.74 -47.71
CA GLN A 58 -1.29 3.84 -48.08
C GLN A 58 -0.51 4.28 -49.37
N PRO A 59 0.53 3.56 -49.87
CA PRO A 59 1.71 2.93 -49.25
C PRO A 59 3.08 3.12 -50.02
N HIS A 60 4.16 2.57 -49.43
CA HIS A 60 5.49 2.16 -49.96
C HIS A 60 6.67 3.15 -50.06
N LEU A 61 7.79 2.83 -49.38
CA LEU A 61 9.10 2.45 -49.96
C LEU A 61 10.16 2.07 -48.88
N GLU A 62 11.19 1.34 -49.32
CA GLU A 62 12.08 0.42 -48.57
C GLU A 62 13.32 1.01 -47.84
N ASN A 63 13.76 0.25 -46.82
CA ASN A 63 15.12 -0.18 -46.39
C ASN A 63 16.27 0.77 -45.94
N ASN A 64 16.89 0.29 -44.84
CA ASN A 64 18.30 0.34 -44.38
C ASN A 64 18.90 1.63 -43.80
N ASP A 65 19.23 1.62 -42.49
CA ASP A 65 20.58 1.26 -42.02
C ASP A 65 20.72 1.33 -40.48
N LYS A 66 21.28 0.28 -39.88
CA LYS A 66 21.74 0.28 -38.49
C LYS A 66 23.03 1.10 -38.39
N LYS A 67 22.95 2.32 -37.84
CA LYS A 67 24.12 3.04 -37.30
C LYS A 67 23.84 3.46 -35.85
N SER A 68 24.72 3.00 -34.96
CA SER A 68 24.83 3.34 -33.56
C SER A 68 24.80 4.85 -33.32
N ILE A 69 23.84 5.33 -32.52
CA ILE A 69 23.75 6.73 -32.10
C ILE A 69 24.31 6.86 -30.67
N PRO A 70 25.29 7.75 -30.42
CA PRO A 70 25.86 7.99 -29.11
C PRO A 70 24.94 8.87 -28.24
N THR A 71 24.82 8.49 -26.95
CA THR A 71 24.52 9.33 -25.76
C THR A 71 24.02 10.76 -26.00
N ALA A 72 22.73 10.93 -26.31
CA ALA A 72 22.01 12.21 -26.34
C ALA A 72 20.66 12.17 -25.59
N THR A 73 20.50 11.24 -24.65
CA THR A 73 19.20 10.92 -24.00
C THR A 73 18.82 11.83 -22.82
N ASN A 74 19.73 12.64 -22.26
CA ASN A 74 19.45 13.43 -21.04
C ASN A 74 18.92 14.85 -21.27
N ASN A 75 18.89 15.37 -22.50
CA ASN A 75 18.56 16.80 -22.72
C ASN A 75 17.06 17.12 -22.72
N VAL A 76 16.17 16.19 -23.10
CA VAL A 76 14.75 16.50 -23.35
C VAL A 76 13.98 16.77 -22.06
N PHE A 77 14.22 16.00 -20.99
CA PHE A 77 13.55 16.21 -19.71
C PHE A 77 14.11 17.40 -18.92
N ASN A 78 15.39 17.73 -19.11
CA ASN A 78 16.04 18.85 -18.41
C ASN A 78 15.43 20.21 -18.79
N GLU A 79 15.07 20.43 -20.05
CA GLU A 79 14.39 21.66 -20.48
C GLU A 79 13.00 21.79 -19.82
N ARG A 80 12.26 20.69 -19.70
CA ARG A 80 10.95 20.64 -19.03
C ARG A 80 11.07 20.91 -17.54
N ILE A 81 12.07 20.31 -16.88
CA ILE A 81 12.39 20.55 -15.47
C ILE A 81 12.73 22.02 -15.25
N HIS A 82 13.51 22.63 -16.15
CA HIS A 82 13.87 24.04 -16.05
C HIS A 82 12.65 24.96 -16.20
N PHE A 83 11.71 24.63 -17.08
CA PHE A 83 10.55 25.46 -17.38
C PHE A 83 9.39 25.29 -16.38
N TYR A 84 9.02 24.05 -16.03
CA TYR A 84 7.88 23.77 -15.13
C TYR A 84 8.27 23.46 -13.69
N GLY A 85 9.55 23.15 -13.43
CA GLY A 85 10.03 22.68 -12.14
C GLY A 85 9.91 21.16 -11.95
N THR A 86 10.30 20.70 -10.76
CA THR A 86 10.18 19.29 -10.34
C THR A 86 8.97 19.11 -9.44
N ASN A 87 8.49 17.88 -9.28
CA ASN A 87 7.43 17.56 -8.32
C ASN A 87 7.96 17.42 -6.88
N THR A 88 8.66 18.44 -6.41
CA THR A 88 9.19 18.50 -5.04
C THR A 88 8.85 19.84 -4.40
N LEU A 89 8.47 19.79 -3.12
CA LEU A 89 8.33 20.99 -2.32
C LEU A 89 9.68 21.34 -1.69
N PRO A 90 10.10 22.62 -1.76
CA PRO A 90 11.35 23.02 -1.14
C PRO A 90 11.30 22.66 0.35
N PRO A 91 12.40 22.14 0.91
CA PRO A 91 12.44 21.87 2.34
C PRO A 91 12.17 23.17 3.10
N PRO A 92 11.46 23.11 4.24
CA PRO A 92 11.32 24.28 5.09
C PRO A 92 12.71 24.81 5.45
N LYS A 93 12.86 26.15 5.43
CA LYS A 93 14.15 26.80 5.75
C LYS A 93 14.66 26.26 7.09
N SER A 94 15.86 25.65 7.09
CA SER A 94 16.49 25.24 8.35
C SER A 94 16.78 26.48 9.18
N LYS A 95 16.43 26.41 10.46
CA LYS A 95 16.94 27.38 11.41
C LYS A 95 18.43 27.13 11.58
N SER A 96 19.20 28.21 11.62
CA SER A 96 20.63 28.10 11.93
C SER A 96 20.82 27.79 13.42
N PHE A 97 21.99 27.26 13.79
CA PHE A 97 22.32 27.06 15.21
C PHE A 97 22.14 28.35 16.03
N PHE A 98 22.54 29.51 15.47
CA PHE A 98 22.36 30.81 16.11
C PHE A 98 20.89 31.20 16.28
N GLN A 99 20.04 30.85 15.32
CA GLN A 99 18.60 31.08 15.44
C GLN A 99 18.00 30.22 16.56
N PHE A 100 18.45 28.98 16.71
CA PHE A 100 18.08 28.15 17.87
C PHE A 100 18.61 28.72 19.18
N SER A 101 19.83 29.26 19.21
CA SER A 101 20.34 29.97 20.40
C SER A 101 19.48 31.18 20.77
N TRP A 102 19.02 31.95 19.77
CA TRP A 102 18.16 33.10 19.99
C TRP A 102 16.76 32.70 20.49
N GLU A 103 16.18 31.63 19.93
CA GLU A 103 14.90 31.09 20.38
C GLU A 103 15.00 30.53 21.79
N ALA A 104 16.08 29.81 22.12
CA ALA A 104 16.34 29.32 23.48
C ALA A 104 16.49 30.47 24.48
N ALA A 105 17.14 31.58 24.11
CA ALA A 105 17.20 32.79 24.93
C ALA A 105 15.84 33.47 25.15
N GLY A 106 14.82 33.11 24.36
CA GLY A 106 13.44 33.57 24.48
C GLY A 106 12.66 32.94 25.65
N ASP A 107 13.20 31.91 26.32
CA ASP A 107 12.56 31.30 27.47
C ASP A 107 12.43 32.28 28.65
N ARG A 108 11.23 32.39 29.23
CA ARG A 108 10.93 33.26 30.37
C ARG A 108 11.78 32.92 31.59
N THR A 109 12.12 31.65 31.81
CA THR A 109 12.95 31.22 32.94
C THR A 109 14.38 31.73 32.79
N LEU A 110 14.97 31.56 31.60
CA LEU A 110 16.30 32.07 31.28
C LEU A 110 16.33 33.61 31.29
N GLN A 111 15.25 34.28 30.87
CA GLN A 111 15.14 35.74 30.99
C GLN A 111 15.15 36.21 32.44
N ILE A 112 14.45 35.52 33.35
CA ILE A 112 14.49 35.83 34.79
C ILE A 112 15.92 35.67 35.33
N LEU A 113 16.63 34.61 34.92
CA LEU A 113 18.03 34.39 35.27
C LEU A 113 18.97 35.49 34.73
N VAL A 114 18.74 35.96 33.50
CA VAL A 114 19.52 37.07 32.92
C VAL A 114 19.28 38.35 33.70
N VAL A 115 18.03 38.67 34.07
CA VAL A 115 17.71 39.83 34.90
C VAL A 115 18.35 39.72 36.29
N ALA A 116 18.34 38.52 36.89
CA ALA A 116 19.02 38.24 38.14
C ALA A 116 20.53 38.48 38.03
N ALA A 117 21.17 37.95 36.98
CA ALA A 117 22.60 38.11 36.73
C ALA A 117 22.98 39.58 36.52
N ILE A 118 22.17 40.35 35.78
CA ILE A 118 22.38 41.79 35.60
C ILE A 118 22.27 42.52 36.95
N THR A 119 21.30 42.14 37.78
CA THR A 119 21.11 42.73 39.11
C THR A 119 22.30 42.43 40.01
N GLU A 120 22.80 41.18 40.02
CA GLU A 120 24.01 40.79 40.77
C GLU A 120 25.25 41.52 40.28
N ILE A 121 25.44 41.65 38.97
CA ILE A 121 26.58 42.40 38.42
C ILE A 121 26.50 43.88 38.86
N ALA A 122 25.31 44.49 38.81
CA ALA A 122 25.13 45.87 39.23
C ALA A 122 25.43 46.07 40.73
N VAL A 123 24.95 45.15 41.58
CA VAL A 123 25.24 45.14 43.02
C VAL A 123 26.72 44.87 43.29
N GLY A 124 27.34 43.95 42.55
CA GLY A 124 28.75 43.61 42.62
C GLY A 124 29.65 44.81 42.28
N ILE A 125 29.32 45.54 41.22
CA ILE A 125 30.00 46.79 40.85
C ILE A 125 29.85 47.82 41.97
N TYR A 126 28.65 47.96 42.55
CA TYR A 126 28.42 48.87 43.67
C TYR A 126 29.28 48.50 44.90
N LYS A 127 29.38 47.21 45.25
CA LYS A 127 30.24 46.70 46.33
C LYS A 127 31.73 46.95 46.06
N ILE A 128 32.19 46.80 44.82
CA ILE A 128 33.57 47.11 44.44
C ILE A 128 33.86 48.60 44.64
N VAL A 129 32.97 49.47 44.15
CA VAL A 129 33.16 50.92 44.20
C VAL A 129 33.13 51.46 45.64
N LYS A 130 32.22 50.94 46.48
CA LYS A 130 32.00 51.46 47.83
C LYS A 130 32.78 50.74 48.92
N SER A 131 32.91 49.42 48.83
CA SER A 131 33.46 48.57 49.88
C SER A 131 34.85 47.99 49.53
N LYS A 132 35.40 48.30 48.33
CA LYS A 132 36.67 47.74 47.80
C LYS A 132 36.73 46.21 47.77
N GLU A 133 35.58 45.56 47.77
CA GLU A 133 35.47 44.10 47.74
C GLU A 133 35.67 43.60 46.31
N THR A 134 36.78 42.92 46.03
CA THR A 134 37.16 42.52 44.66
C THR A 134 36.38 41.32 44.12
N ALA A 135 35.57 40.67 44.96
CA ALA A 135 34.90 39.42 44.61
C ALA A 135 33.46 39.59 44.06
N GLY A 136 32.84 40.77 44.19
CA GLY A 136 31.39 40.92 44.02
C GLY A 136 30.82 40.71 42.62
N ILE A 137 31.63 40.72 41.55
CA ILE A 137 31.13 40.52 40.17
C ILE A 137 31.15 39.03 39.77
N TRP A 138 31.90 38.17 40.48
CA TRP A 138 32.11 36.79 40.05
C TRP A 138 30.83 35.95 40.08
N ASP A 139 29.95 36.19 41.05
CA ASP A 139 28.67 35.48 41.17
C ASP A 139 27.77 35.75 39.95
N GLY A 140 27.58 37.02 39.61
CA GLY A 140 26.80 37.40 38.43
C GLY A 140 27.42 36.93 37.11
N LEU A 141 28.75 36.97 36.98
CA LEU A 141 29.45 36.41 35.81
C LEU A 141 29.28 34.89 35.70
N ALA A 142 29.28 34.17 36.83
CA ALA A 142 29.05 32.73 36.84
C ALA A 142 27.63 32.38 36.37
N ILE A 143 26.61 33.15 36.76
CA ILE A 143 25.24 32.98 36.27
C ILE A 143 25.17 33.24 34.76
N VAL A 144 25.77 34.33 34.26
CA VAL A 144 25.82 34.61 32.81
C VAL A 144 26.47 33.46 32.06
N PHE A 145 27.60 32.94 32.55
CA PHE A 145 28.30 31.83 31.93
C PHE A 145 27.45 30.54 31.92
N ALA A 146 26.76 30.24 33.02
CA ALA A 146 25.86 29.09 33.11
C ALA A 146 24.69 29.21 32.13
N VAL A 147 24.06 30.40 32.03
CA VAL A 147 22.96 30.67 31.07
C VAL A 147 23.44 30.48 29.63
N ILE A 148 24.63 30.96 29.28
CA ILE A 148 25.22 30.77 27.94
C ILE A 148 25.41 29.27 27.66
N ILE A 149 25.94 28.50 28.61
CA ILE A 149 26.11 27.05 28.45
C ILE A 149 24.76 26.38 28.22
N ILE A 150 23.73 26.71 29.01
CA ILE A 150 22.39 26.15 28.87
C ILE A 150 21.83 26.46 27.49
N ILE A 151 21.89 27.72 27.03
CA ILE A 151 21.44 28.13 25.69
C ILE A 151 22.16 27.33 24.60
N LEU A 152 23.48 27.15 24.70
CA LEU A 152 24.26 26.40 23.71
C LEU A 152 23.91 24.91 23.70
N ILE A 153 23.70 24.29 24.87
CA ILE A 153 23.27 22.89 24.99
C ILE A 153 21.87 22.71 24.40
N THR A 154 20.93 23.57 24.78
CA THR A 154 19.54 23.54 24.27
C THR A 154 19.53 23.72 22.75
N ALA A 155 20.21 24.75 22.23
CA ALA A 155 20.32 24.98 20.79
C ALA A 155 20.99 23.80 20.05
N GLY A 156 22.02 23.20 20.65
CA GLY A 156 22.69 22.03 20.08
C GLY A 156 21.79 20.81 19.99
N ASN A 157 20.96 20.58 21.02
CA ASN A 157 20.01 19.48 21.03
C ASN A 157 18.87 19.70 20.04
N ASP A 158 18.31 20.91 19.96
CA ASP A 158 17.25 21.25 18.99
C ASP A 158 17.75 21.21 17.54
N TYR A 159 18.99 21.65 17.30
CA TYR A 159 19.62 21.53 15.99
C TYR A 159 19.78 20.06 15.56
N ARG A 160 20.24 19.19 16.48
CA ARG A 160 20.34 17.74 16.21
C ARG A 160 18.96 17.11 15.96
N LYS A 161 17.95 17.50 16.74
CA LYS A 161 16.56 17.05 16.60
C LYS A 161 15.99 17.42 15.22
N GLN A 162 16.19 18.65 14.75
CA GLN A 162 15.71 19.08 13.44
C GLN A 162 16.43 18.33 12.29
N SER A 163 17.73 18.04 12.46
CA SER A 163 18.51 17.28 11.47
C SER A 163 17.99 15.84 11.31
N GLN A 164 17.74 15.14 12.42
CA GLN A 164 17.18 13.77 12.39
C GLN A 164 15.77 13.75 11.77
N PHE A 165 14.94 14.73 12.10
CA PHE A 165 13.60 14.87 11.51
C PHE A 165 13.66 15.09 9.99
N ARG A 166 14.61 15.89 9.52
CA ARG A 166 14.82 16.12 8.08
C ARG A 166 15.18 14.82 7.36
N GLN A 167 16.11 14.02 7.90
CA GLN A 167 16.50 12.75 7.30
C GLN A 167 15.31 11.78 7.17
N LEU A 168 14.46 11.70 8.20
CA LEU A 168 13.25 10.87 8.16
C LEU A 168 12.26 11.34 7.09
N ASN A 169 12.02 12.65 7.00
CA ASN A 169 11.12 13.22 5.99
C ASN A 169 11.65 13.07 4.56
N GLU A 170 12.96 13.26 4.35
CA GLU A 170 13.59 13.04 3.04
C GLU A 170 13.47 11.58 2.61
N PHE A 171 13.73 10.63 3.52
CA PHE A 171 13.56 9.20 3.25
C PHE A 171 12.10 8.86 2.95
N SER A 172 11.15 9.35 3.76
CA SER A 172 9.72 9.11 3.54
C SER A 172 9.23 9.69 2.21
N ARG A 173 9.73 10.84 1.77
CA ARG A 173 9.40 11.44 0.47
C ARG A 173 9.97 10.64 -0.70
N GLY A 174 11.16 10.04 -0.52
CA GLY A 174 11.85 9.28 -1.56
C GLY A 174 11.24 7.91 -1.89
N LEU A 175 10.33 7.40 -1.06
CA LEU A 175 9.66 6.10 -1.26
C LEU A 175 8.37 6.18 -2.06
N ALA A 176 7.79 7.37 -2.24
CA ALA A 176 6.54 7.52 -2.96
C ALA A 176 6.77 7.33 -4.47
N GLN A 177 6.03 6.40 -5.08
CA GLN A 177 6.13 6.05 -6.49
C GLN A 177 4.77 6.19 -7.18
N THR A 178 4.80 6.50 -8.47
CA THR A 178 3.64 6.65 -9.35
C THR A 178 3.88 5.90 -10.65
N LYS A 179 2.85 5.18 -11.13
CA LYS A 179 2.88 4.54 -12.45
C LYS A 179 2.62 5.59 -13.52
N VAL A 180 3.49 5.68 -14.51
CA VAL A 180 3.33 6.57 -15.66
C VAL A 180 3.53 5.83 -16.97
N ILE A 181 2.99 6.37 -18.06
CA ILE A 181 3.30 5.93 -19.42
C ILE A 181 4.42 6.82 -19.97
N ARG A 182 5.53 6.21 -20.38
CA ARG A 182 6.64 6.86 -21.10
C ARG A 182 7.12 5.94 -22.23
N ASN A 183 7.40 6.49 -23.40
CA ASN A 183 7.76 5.73 -24.62
C ASN A 183 6.77 4.57 -24.94
N GLY A 184 5.47 4.72 -24.67
CA GLY A 184 4.47 3.67 -24.89
C GLY A 184 4.47 2.54 -23.85
N HIS A 185 5.39 2.55 -22.88
CA HIS A 185 5.48 1.54 -21.83
C HIS A 185 5.06 2.10 -20.48
N THR A 186 4.45 1.24 -19.65
CA THR A 186 4.14 1.58 -18.26
C THR A 186 5.39 1.40 -17.41
N VAL A 187 5.83 2.46 -16.75
CA VAL A 187 7.02 2.49 -15.88
C VAL A 187 6.66 3.05 -14.50
N GLN A 188 7.40 2.67 -13.46
CA GLN A 188 7.15 3.16 -12.09
C GLN A 188 8.25 4.16 -11.71
N ILE A 189 7.88 5.44 -11.64
CA ILE A 189 8.83 6.49 -11.29
C ILE A 189 8.59 6.99 -9.87
N LYS A 190 9.62 7.57 -9.25
CA LYS A 190 9.45 8.29 -7.99
C LYS A 190 8.55 9.51 -8.20
N ASN A 191 7.76 9.87 -7.20
CA ASN A 191 6.89 11.03 -7.27
C ASN A 191 7.67 12.32 -7.51
N SER A 192 8.93 12.42 -7.05
CA SER A 192 9.83 13.55 -7.31
C SER A 192 10.17 13.73 -8.78
N ASP A 193 10.16 12.64 -9.54
CA ASP A 193 10.61 12.57 -10.94
C ASP A 193 9.45 12.72 -11.92
N LEU A 194 8.24 12.94 -11.39
CA LEU A 194 7.03 13.24 -12.13
C LEU A 194 7.11 14.67 -12.71
N LEU A 195 6.80 14.79 -14.01
CA LEU A 195 6.91 16.03 -14.75
C LEU A 195 5.56 16.43 -15.34
N VAL A 196 5.37 17.74 -15.57
CA VAL A 196 4.24 18.25 -16.35
C VAL A 196 4.25 17.62 -17.73
N GLY A 197 3.13 17.05 -18.19
CA GLY A 197 3.03 16.29 -19.43
C GLY A 197 3.24 14.79 -19.27
N ASP A 198 3.64 14.26 -18.10
CA ASP A 198 3.55 12.82 -17.88
C ASP A 198 2.08 12.36 -17.93
N ILE A 199 1.89 11.09 -18.28
CA ILE A 199 0.58 10.42 -18.21
C ILE A 199 0.62 9.47 -17.03
N ALA A 200 -0.05 9.84 -15.95
CA ALA A 200 -0.17 9.00 -14.77
C ALA A 200 -1.31 8.00 -14.93
N LEU A 201 -1.03 6.74 -14.59
CA LEU A 201 -2.05 5.71 -14.41
C LEU A 201 -2.52 5.77 -12.97
N ILE A 202 -3.81 5.99 -12.79
CA ILE A 202 -4.44 6.19 -11.50
C ILE A 202 -5.31 4.98 -11.20
N ASP A 203 -5.11 4.42 -10.01
CA ASP A 203 -5.89 3.31 -9.49
C ASP A 203 -6.67 3.74 -8.24
N THR A 204 -7.66 2.94 -7.87
CA THR A 204 -8.37 3.12 -6.63
C THR A 204 -7.37 3.05 -5.47
N GLY A 205 -7.45 4.01 -4.54
CA GLY A 205 -6.57 4.08 -3.37
C GLY A 205 -5.44 5.10 -3.48
N ASP A 206 -5.08 5.48 -4.70
CA ASP A 206 -3.98 6.39 -4.94
C ASP A 206 -4.26 7.77 -4.31
N ILE A 207 -3.21 8.35 -3.71
CA ILE A 207 -3.18 9.77 -3.38
C ILE A 207 -2.52 10.45 -4.56
N LEU A 208 -3.22 11.38 -5.18
CA LEU A 208 -2.74 12.00 -6.42
C LEU A 208 -1.47 12.82 -6.14
N PRO A 209 -0.36 12.52 -6.83
CA PRO A 209 0.95 13.11 -6.54
C PRO A 209 1.14 14.52 -7.12
N ALA A 210 0.29 14.90 -8.08
CA ALA A 210 0.35 16.13 -8.86
C ALA A 210 -1.05 16.47 -9.39
N ASP A 211 -1.24 17.70 -9.85
CA ASP A 211 -2.49 18.12 -10.49
C ASP A 211 -2.51 17.66 -11.94
N GLY A 212 -3.67 17.26 -12.42
CA GLY A 212 -3.84 16.76 -13.76
C GLY A 212 -5.24 16.90 -14.34
N ILE A 213 -5.33 16.58 -15.63
CA ILE A 213 -6.57 16.55 -16.40
C ILE A 213 -6.90 15.09 -16.73
N TYR A 214 -8.16 14.72 -16.58
CA TYR A 214 -8.70 13.41 -16.91
C TYR A 214 -8.56 13.16 -18.43
N ILE A 215 -8.03 12.00 -18.79
CA ILE A 215 -7.92 11.56 -20.19
C ILE A 215 -8.98 10.49 -20.49
N SER A 216 -9.00 9.42 -19.68
CA SER A 216 -9.90 8.28 -19.86
C SER A 216 -9.93 7.44 -18.59
N GLY A 217 -10.93 6.58 -18.41
CA GLY A 217 -11.11 5.82 -17.18
C GLY A 217 -12.50 5.21 -17.01
N SER A 218 -12.67 4.46 -15.93
CA SER A 218 -13.93 3.79 -15.58
C SER A 218 -14.32 4.12 -14.15
N HIS A 219 -15.49 4.76 -13.99
CA HIS A 219 -16.12 5.08 -12.71
C HIS A 219 -15.21 5.80 -11.70
N LEU A 220 -14.32 6.67 -12.20
CA LEU A 220 -13.34 7.36 -11.37
C LEU A 220 -14.02 8.36 -10.42
N LYS A 221 -13.71 8.25 -9.13
CA LYS A 221 -14.23 9.11 -8.06
C LYS A 221 -13.11 9.48 -7.10
N CYS A 222 -13.01 10.76 -6.78
CA CYS A 222 -11.99 11.30 -5.87
C CYS A 222 -12.65 11.95 -4.65
N ASP A 223 -12.06 11.73 -3.48
CA ASP A 223 -12.35 12.44 -2.23
C ASP A 223 -11.47 13.68 -2.16
N GLU A 224 -12.10 14.84 -2.26
CA GLU A 224 -11.43 16.16 -2.23
C GLU A 224 -11.48 16.83 -0.85
N SER A 225 -11.87 16.08 0.19
CA SER A 225 -12.00 16.60 1.57
C SER A 225 -10.71 17.17 2.14
N SER A 226 -9.54 16.70 1.68
CA SER A 226 -8.24 17.24 2.07
C SER A 226 -8.03 18.69 1.62
N LEU A 227 -8.75 19.16 0.60
CA LEU A 227 -8.64 20.50 0.05
C LEU A 227 -9.82 21.40 0.45
N THR A 228 -11.04 20.86 0.47
CA THR A 228 -12.26 21.64 0.73
C THR A 228 -12.72 21.60 2.18
N GLY A 229 -12.25 20.64 2.97
CA GLY A 229 -12.73 20.38 4.34
C GLY A 229 -14.10 19.69 4.41
N GLU A 230 -14.79 19.55 3.28
CA GLU A 230 -16.09 18.87 3.18
C GLU A 230 -15.91 17.43 2.68
N SER A 231 -16.54 16.46 3.35
CA SER A 231 -16.45 15.03 2.99
C SER A 231 -17.36 14.69 1.81
N ASN A 232 -17.04 15.21 0.62
CA ASN A 232 -17.78 14.96 -0.61
C ASN A 232 -16.91 14.22 -1.63
N VAL A 233 -17.38 13.05 -2.07
CA VAL A 233 -16.75 12.27 -3.14
C VAL A 233 -17.26 12.77 -4.49
N VAL A 234 -16.34 13.20 -5.35
CA VAL A 234 -16.64 13.81 -6.65
C VAL A 234 -16.32 12.83 -7.77
N ALA A 235 -17.28 12.58 -8.66
CA ALA A 235 -17.06 11.78 -9.87
C ALA A 235 -16.27 12.57 -10.91
N LYS A 236 -15.31 11.92 -11.56
CA LYS A 236 -14.44 12.51 -12.57
C LYS A 236 -14.83 12.05 -13.96
N ASP A 237 -14.99 13.00 -14.86
CA ASP A 237 -15.32 12.78 -16.26
C ASP A 237 -14.81 13.95 -17.13
N GLU A 238 -14.82 13.79 -18.45
CA GLU A 238 -14.25 14.76 -19.39
C GLU A 238 -14.99 16.11 -19.44
N VAL A 239 -16.24 16.18 -18.95
CA VAL A 239 -17.16 17.28 -19.24
C VAL A 239 -17.51 18.10 -17.99
N LYS A 240 -17.88 17.43 -16.90
CA LYS A 240 -18.37 18.05 -15.65
C LYS A 240 -17.25 18.40 -14.69
N ASP A 241 -16.33 17.47 -14.42
CA ASP A 241 -15.17 17.70 -13.56
C ASP A 241 -13.95 16.90 -14.06
N PRO A 242 -13.25 17.43 -15.08
CA PRO A 242 -12.08 16.78 -15.67
C PRO A 242 -10.81 16.98 -14.84
N PHE A 243 -10.88 17.63 -13.69
CA PHE A 243 -9.69 18.00 -12.92
C PHE A 243 -9.43 17.02 -11.78
N LEU A 244 -8.19 16.59 -11.69
CA LEU A 244 -7.69 15.67 -10.68
C LEU A 244 -6.62 16.40 -9.87
N LEU A 245 -6.90 16.60 -8.58
CA LEU A 245 -6.12 17.50 -7.75
C LEU A 245 -5.12 16.74 -6.88
N SER A 246 -3.89 17.22 -6.82
CA SER A 246 -2.86 16.69 -5.93
C SER A 246 -3.34 16.65 -4.47
N GLY A 247 -2.90 15.65 -3.71
CA GLY A 247 -3.30 15.45 -2.31
C GLY A 247 -4.74 14.95 -2.10
N THR A 248 -5.56 14.85 -3.15
CA THR A 248 -6.86 14.18 -3.09
C THR A 248 -6.69 12.67 -3.26
N LYS A 249 -7.67 11.91 -2.77
CA LYS A 249 -7.60 10.45 -2.77
C LYS A 249 -8.59 9.85 -3.75
N VAL A 250 -8.16 8.88 -4.53
CA VAL A 250 -9.03 8.11 -5.42
C VAL A 250 -9.78 7.09 -4.59
N VAL A 251 -11.10 7.25 -4.50
CA VAL A 251 -11.97 6.37 -3.69
C VAL A 251 -12.44 5.17 -4.50
N ASN A 252 -12.64 5.35 -5.81
CA ASN A 252 -13.14 4.32 -6.70
C ASN A 252 -12.74 4.59 -8.16
N GLY A 253 -12.62 3.54 -8.95
CA GLY A 253 -12.34 3.58 -10.37
C GLY A 253 -10.85 3.58 -10.71
N VAL A 254 -10.59 3.50 -12.01
CA VAL A 254 -9.25 3.56 -12.60
C VAL A 254 -9.26 4.56 -13.75
N GLY A 255 -8.13 5.17 -14.04
CA GLY A 255 -8.05 6.13 -15.15
C GLY A 255 -6.65 6.56 -15.52
N LYS A 256 -6.58 7.39 -16.55
CA LYS A 256 -5.38 8.06 -17.05
C LYS A 256 -5.52 9.55 -16.82
N MET A 257 -4.44 10.18 -16.37
CA MET A 257 -4.38 11.61 -16.09
C MET A 257 -3.16 12.23 -16.75
N LEU A 258 -3.37 13.34 -17.45
CA LEU A 258 -2.30 14.20 -17.96
C LEU A 258 -1.84 15.13 -16.84
N ILE A 259 -0.57 15.07 -16.43
CA ILE A 259 -0.02 15.96 -15.40
C ILE A 259 0.07 17.38 -15.94
N ILE A 260 -0.50 18.36 -15.23
CA ILE A 260 -0.43 19.78 -15.60
C ILE A 260 0.22 20.66 -14.53
N GLY A 261 0.29 20.22 -13.28
CA GLY A 261 0.88 21.00 -12.19
C GLY A 261 1.63 20.14 -11.19
N THR A 262 2.91 20.42 -10.96
CA THR A 262 3.79 19.68 -10.07
C THR A 262 4.42 20.58 -8.99
N GLY A 263 4.81 20.00 -7.86
CA GLY A 263 5.59 20.67 -6.83
C GLY A 263 4.88 21.91 -6.29
N VAL A 264 5.58 23.06 -6.27
CA VAL A 264 5.01 24.34 -5.82
C VAL A 264 3.90 24.89 -6.74
N ASN A 265 3.80 24.37 -7.97
CA ASN A 265 2.81 24.80 -8.96
C ASN A 265 1.52 23.98 -8.89
N SER A 266 1.44 22.95 -8.04
CA SER A 266 0.18 22.25 -7.77
C SER A 266 -0.63 22.93 -6.66
N ILE A 267 -1.95 22.72 -6.63
CA ILE A 267 -2.87 23.28 -5.63
C ILE A 267 -2.46 22.84 -4.23
N ASN A 268 -2.28 21.53 -4.01
CA ASN A 268 -1.81 21.04 -2.72
C ASN A 268 -0.42 21.55 -2.39
N GLY A 269 0.45 21.71 -3.39
CA GLY A 269 1.76 22.31 -3.22
C GLY A 269 1.70 23.74 -2.71
N ARG A 270 0.86 24.59 -3.32
CA ARG A 270 0.62 25.97 -2.86
C ARG A 270 0.08 26.00 -1.43
N ILE A 271 -0.91 25.15 -1.11
CA ILE A 271 -1.48 25.04 0.24
C ILE A 271 -0.39 24.63 1.24
N MET A 272 0.41 23.61 0.93
CA MET A 272 1.52 23.15 1.79
C MET A 272 2.63 24.20 1.95
N MET A 273 2.81 25.10 0.98
CA MET A 273 3.74 26.23 1.10
C MET A 273 3.22 27.35 2.02
N THR A 274 1.90 27.46 2.20
CA THR A 274 1.28 28.38 3.17
C THR A 274 1.17 27.76 4.56
N LEU A 275 0.97 26.44 4.65
CA LEU A 275 0.92 25.73 5.92
C LEU A 275 2.32 25.57 6.51
N THR A 276 2.55 26.26 7.64
CA THR A 276 3.78 26.07 8.40
C THR A 276 3.66 24.73 9.14
N ASN A 277 4.26 23.67 8.59
CA ASN A 277 4.25 22.34 9.22
C ASN A 277 5.12 22.35 10.49
N GLU A 278 4.55 22.81 11.60
CA GLU A 278 5.08 22.48 12.92
C GLU A 278 4.57 21.09 13.31
N ALA A 279 5.48 20.25 13.82
CA ALA A 279 5.11 18.92 14.29
C ALA A 279 4.21 19.05 15.51
N GLU A 280 3.02 18.47 15.47
CA GLU A 280 2.14 18.42 16.62
C GLU A 280 2.79 17.65 17.80
N ALA A 281 2.56 18.15 19.02
CA ALA A 281 3.08 17.52 20.23
C ALA A 281 2.43 16.14 20.47
N THR A 282 3.23 15.14 20.85
CA THR A 282 2.74 13.79 21.17
C THR A 282 1.90 13.78 22.46
N PRO A 283 1.01 12.79 22.66
CA PRO A 283 0.23 12.70 23.89
C PRO A 283 1.08 12.67 25.16
N LEU A 284 2.22 11.96 25.16
CA LEU A 284 3.17 11.94 26.27
C LEU A 284 3.82 13.31 26.49
N GLN A 285 4.21 14.01 25.41
CA GLN A 285 4.72 15.38 25.52
C GLN A 285 3.69 16.29 26.20
N LYS A 286 2.43 16.27 25.75
CA LYS A 286 1.35 17.07 26.37
C LYS A 286 1.17 16.75 27.86
N LYS A 287 1.23 15.47 28.25
CA LYS A 287 1.14 15.04 29.67
C LYS A 287 2.36 15.48 30.49
N LEU A 288 3.56 15.40 29.92
CA LEU A 288 4.78 15.83 30.60
C LEU A 288 4.86 17.35 30.72
N ASP A 289 4.42 18.09 29.70
CA ASP A 289 4.31 19.54 29.74
C ASP A 289 3.31 19.98 30.82
N PHE A 290 2.21 19.24 31.00
CA PHE A 290 1.30 19.46 32.12
C PHE A 290 2.00 19.26 33.47
N ILE A 291 2.74 18.16 33.64
CA ILE A 291 3.49 17.88 34.88
C ILE A 291 4.57 18.95 35.12
N ALA A 292 5.35 19.30 34.11
CA ALA A 292 6.40 20.32 34.19
C ALA A 292 5.82 21.69 34.60
N ASN A 293 4.68 22.08 34.03
CA ASN A 293 3.98 23.30 34.42
C ASN A 293 3.49 23.27 35.88
N GLN A 294 3.02 22.12 36.37
CA GLN A 294 2.60 21.98 37.77
C GLN A 294 3.79 22.07 38.72
N ILE A 295 4.91 21.41 38.40
CA ILE A 295 6.16 21.51 39.17
C ILE A 295 6.64 22.96 39.19
N GLY A 296 6.62 23.67 38.06
CA GLY A 296 6.98 25.08 37.98
C GLY A 296 6.12 25.98 38.88
N LYS A 297 4.80 25.77 38.92
CA LYS A 297 3.90 26.50 39.83
C LYS A 297 4.19 26.22 41.30
N PHE A 298 4.42 24.96 41.67
CA PHE A 298 4.80 24.61 43.05
C PHE A 298 6.15 25.20 43.43
N GLY A 299 7.14 25.15 42.53
CA GLY A 299 8.45 25.77 42.72
C GLY A 299 8.36 27.28 42.94
N LEU A 300 7.55 27.98 42.13
CA LEU A 300 7.32 29.40 42.29
C LEU A 300 6.61 29.74 43.61
N ALA A 301 5.59 28.97 44.00
CA ALA A 301 4.90 29.14 45.27
C ALA A 301 5.84 28.94 46.47
N ALA A 302 6.70 27.92 46.42
CA ALA A 302 7.71 27.64 47.44
C ALA A 302 8.76 28.76 47.52
N ALA A 303 9.20 29.31 46.37
CA ALA A 303 10.13 30.43 46.33
C ALA A 303 9.54 31.71 46.92
N ILE A 304 8.28 32.04 46.60
CA ILE A 304 7.58 33.19 47.20
C ILE A 304 7.44 32.99 48.72
N LEU A 305 7.03 31.80 49.15
CA LEU A 305 6.92 31.47 50.58
C LEU A 305 8.26 31.62 51.30
N MET A 306 9.35 31.14 50.69
CA MET A 306 10.70 31.28 51.20
C MET A 306 11.10 32.75 51.37
N VAL A 307 10.84 33.61 50.36
CA VAL A 307 11.09 35.05 50.46
C VAL A 307 10.32 35.66 51.63
N VAL A 308 9.03 35.37 51.75
CA VAL A 308 8.19 35.92 52.83
C VAL A 308 8.73 35.50 54.19
N VAL A 309 9.07 34.22 54.38
CA VAL A 309 9.59 33.69 55.64
C VAL A 309 10.94 34.32 55.98
N LEU A 310 11.86 34.42 55.02
CA LEU A 310 13.19 34.99 55.25
C LEU A 310 13.13 36.50 55.52
N VAL A 311 12.25 37.24 54.83
CA VAL A 311 12.02 38.67 55.08
C VAL A 311 11.45 38.89 56.49
N VAL A 312 10.42 38.12 56.88
CA VAL A 312 9.83 38.22 58.23
C VAL A 312 10.85 37.86 59.31
N SER A 313 11.61 36.78 59.10
CA SER A 313 12.68 36.35 60.02
C SER A 313 13.77 37.40 60.16
N TYR A 314 14.18 38.02 59.05
CA TYR A 314 15.17 39.08 59.02
C TYR A 314 14.78 40.28 59.90
N PHE A 315 13.56 40.79 59.73
CA PHE A 315 13.06 41.93 60.52
C PHE A 315 12.75 41.55 61.99
N ALA A 316 12.42 40.30 62.28
CA ALA A 316 12.21 39.83 63.64
C ALA A 316 13.52 39.74 64.45
N ILE A 317 14.64 39.39 63.81
CA ILE A 317 15.94 39.17 64.47
C ILE A 317 16.78 40.46 64.53
N ASN A 318 16.71 41.33 63.50
CA ASN A 318 17.54 42.54 63.40
C ASN A 318 16.70 43.84 63.48
N PRO A 319 16.37 44.36 64.68
CA PRO A 319 15.56 45.57 64.83
C PRO A 319 16.30 46.90 64.57
N ARG A 320 17.61 46.88 64.22
CA ARG A 320 18.40 48.10 63.93
C ARG A 320 18.46 48.36 62.43
N PHE A 321 17.97 49.53 62.02
CA PHE A 321 17.88 49.93 60.62
C PHE A 321 19.21 50.48 60.07
N ASP A 322 20.13 49.60 59.66
CA ASP A 322 21.26 49.98 58.81
C ASP A 322 20.86 49.83 57.34
N GLN A 323 20.61 50.95 56.66
CA GLN A 323 20.06 50.97 55.30
C GLN A 323 20.91 50.21 54.28
N ILE A 324 22.23 50.13 54.48
CA ILE A 324 23.14 49.47 53.54
C ILE A 324 23.13 47.96 53.74
N LYS A 325 23.06 47.48 54.99
CA LYS A 325 23.00 46.04 55.31
C LYS A 325 21.65 45.42 54.93
N ILE A 326 20.56 46.16 55.15
CA ILE A 326 19.22 45.71 54.74
C ILE A 326 19.17 45.46 53.23
N ALA A 327 19.73 46.37 52.42
CA ALA A 327 19.75 46.19 50.98
C ALA A 327 20.51 44.92 50.57
N ASP A 328 21.67 44.66 51.19
CA ASP A 328 22.51 43.50 50.85
C ASP A 328 21.86 42.16 51.24
N ASP A 329 21.29 42.09 52.45
CA ASP A 329 20.61 40.89 52.93
C ASP A 329 19.32 40.59 52.14
N MET A 330 18.59 41.63 51.72
CA MET A 330 17.42 41.47 50.85
C MET A 330 17.79 40.92 49.46
N ILE A 331 18.92 41.36 48.90
CA ILE A 331 19.42 40.84 47.61
C ILE A 331 19.73 39.34 47.76
N ASN A 332 20.42 38.92 48.82
CA ASN A 332 20.73 37.50 49.06
C ASN A 332 19.48 36.62 49.22
N ILE A 333 18.43 37.13 49.85
CA ILE A 333 17.13 36.44 49.98
C ILE A 333 16.47 36.27 48.61
N ILE A 334 16.46 37.32 47.79
CA ILE A 334 15.91 37.29 46.43
C ILE A 334 16.71 36.29 45.57
N MET A 335 18.03 36.29 45.66
CA MET A 335 18.90 35.35 44.93
C MET A 335 18.61 33.90 45.30
N SER A 336 18.46 33.60 46.60
CA SER A 336 18.12 32.25 47.07
C SER A 336 16.78 31.76 46.51
N ALA A 337 15.80 32.66 46.37
CA ALA A 337 14.50 32.35 45.78
C ALA A 337 14.58 32.09 44.27
N ILE A 338 15.40 32.87 43.54
CA ILE A 338 15.64 32.67 42.11
C ILE A 338 16.33 31.32 41.87
N THR A 339 17.35 30.96 42.67
CA THR A 339 18.01 29.65 42.60
C THR A 339 17.01 28.51 42.80
N LEU A 340 16.07 28.64 43.74
CA LEU A 340 15.04 27.62 43.97
C LEU A 340 14.10 27.46 42.75
N VAL A 341 13.68 28.54 42.11
CA VAL A 341 12.84 28.49 40.90
C VAL A 341 13.56 27.74 39.77
N VAL A 342 14.84 28.04 39.55
CA VAL A 342 15.65 27.43 38.48
C VAL A 342 15.84 25.94 38.70
N VAL A 343 16.12 25.52 39.94
CA VAL A 343 16.25 24.09 40.30
C VAL A 343 14.92 23.36 40.15
N ALA A 344 13.79 24.04 40.37
CA ALA A 344 12.47 23.43 40.31
C ALA A 344 11.98 23.17 38.89
N ILE A 345 12.42 23.90 37.86
CA ILE A 345 11.89 23.78 36.49
C ILE A 345 12.70 22.73 35.70
N PRO A 346 12.12 21.57 35.34
CA PRO A 346 12.83 20.50 34.66
C PRO A 346 12.84 20.73 33.13
N GLU A 347 13.61 21.72 32.65
CA GLU A 347 13.70 22.11 31.24
C GLU A 347 14.11 20.94 30.31
N GLY A 348 14.89 19.99 30.80
CA GLY A 348 15.36 18.84 30.02
C GLY A 348 14.33 17.73 29.79
N LEU A 349 13.19 17.74 30.50
CA LEU A 349 12.23 16.63 30.48
C LEU A 349 11.52 16.46 29.11
N PRO A 350 10.95 17.52 28.48
CA PRO A 350 10.31 17.39 27.17
C PRO A 350 11.31 17.05 26.05
N LEU A 351 12.54 17.54 26.18
CA LEU A 351 13.61 17.29 25.22
C LEU A 351 14.07 15.83 25.24
N ALA A 352 14.27 15.26 26.44
CA ALA A 352 14.68 13.87 26.61
C ALA A 352 13.70 12.89 25.95
N VAL A 353 12.39 13.13 26.11
CA VAL A 353 11.35 12.30 25.48
C VAL A 353 11.39 12.42 23.96
N THR A 354 11.54 13.63 23.43
CA THR A 354 11.57 13.82 21.98
C THR A 354 12.79 13.14 21.34
N MET A 355 13.95 13.19 22.00
CA MET A 355 15.16 12.50 21.53
C MET A 355 15.02 10.97 21.61
N ALA A 356 14.43 10.45 22.69
CA ALA A 356 14.17 9.02 22.84
C ALA A 356 13.23 8.51 21.73
N LEU A 357 12.16 9.26 21.45
CA LEU A 357 11.20 8.90 20.40
C LEU A 357 11.83 8.99 19.00
N ALA A 358 12.61 10.03 18.71
CA ALA A 358 13.34 10.15 17.44
C ALA A 358 14.32 8.98 17.23
N HIS A 359 15.05 8.59 18.28
CA HIS A 359 15.93 7.43 18.23
C HIS A 359 15.14 6.12 17.98
N ALA A 360 14.01 5.94 18.67
CA ALA A 360 13.14 4.78 18.47
C ALA A 360 12.62 4.71 17.03
N THR A 361 12.17 5.83 16.45
CA THR A 361 11.69 5.86 15.05
C THR A 361 12.78 5.57 14.04
N LEU A 362 14.02 6.04 14.27
CA LEU A 362 15.15 5.71 13.40
C LEU A 362 15.52 4.22 13.50
N ARG A 363 15.37 3.60 14.67
CA ARG A 363 15.55 2.16 14.83
C ARG A 363 14.44 1.37 14.12
N MET A 364 13.18 1.76 14.30
CA MET A 364 12.04 1.14 13.60
C MET A 364 12.20 1.20 12.08
N LEU A 365 12.71 2.32 11.56
CA LEU A 365 13.01 2.45 10.13
C LEU A 365 14.04 1.42 9.63
N LYS A 366 15.09 1.17 10.42
CA LYS A 366 16.09 0.13 10.10
C LYS A 366 15.49 -1.29 10.13
N ASP A 367 14.46 -1.50 10.94
CA ASP A 367 13.71 -2.74 11.02
C ASP A 367 12.59 -2.83 9.95
N ASN A 368 12.65 -1.99 8.90
CA ASN A 368 11.66 -1.87 7.82
C ASN A 368 10.25 -1.43 8.27
N ASN A 369 10.15 -0.73 9.40
CA ASN A 369 8.91 -0.14 9.90
C ASN A 369 8.95 1.39 9.80
N LEU A 370 8.32 1.94 8.76
CA LEU A 370 8.28 3.40 8.52
C LEU A 370 7.17 4.05 9.35
N VAL A 371 7.56 4.80 10.38
CA VAL A 371 6.65 5.64 11.17
C VAL A 371 6.46 6.99 10.48
N ARG A 372 5.26 7.24 9.95
CA ARG A 372 4.92 8.51 9.26
C ARG A 372 4.62 9.65 10.22
N HIS A 373 4.01 9.35 11.37
CA HIS A 373 3.71 10.31 12.43
C HIS A 373 4.38 9.86 13.73
N LEU A 374 5.17 10.75 14.34
CA LEU A 374 5.94 10.44 15.55
C LEU A 374 5.03 10.02 16.73
N SER A 375 3.85 10.62 16.84
CA SER A 375 2.84 10.26 17.83
C SER A 375 2.38 8.81 17.71
N SER A 376 2.35 8.23 16.50
CA SER A 376 1.89 6.84 16.29
C SER A 376 2.78 5.81 16.98
N CYS A 377 4.09 6.09 17.14
CA CYS A 377 5.00 5.23 17.88
C CYS A 377 4.55 5.07 19.34
N GLU A 378 4.08 6.16 19.94
CA GLU A 378 3.57 6.17 21.31
C GLU A 378 2.16 5.56 21.41
N THR A 379 1.26 5.94 20.49
CA THR A 379 -0.12 5.42 20.48
C THR A 379 -0.16 3.90 20.34
N MET A 380 0.66 3.34 19.45
CA MET A 380 0.75 1.88 19.25
C MET A 380 1.22 1.14 20.51
N GLY A 381 2.06 1.76 21.33
CA GLY A 381 2.49 1.20 22.62
C GLY A 381 1.34 1.03 23.63
N ASN A 382 0.24 1.77 23.45
CA ASN A 382 -0.97 1.67 24.27
C ASN A 382 -2.09 0.86 23.60
N ALA A 383 -1.85 0.29 22.41
CA ALA A 383 -2.87 -0.46 21.68
C ALA A 383 -3.39 -1.64 22.50
N THR A 384 -4.71 -1.72 22.64
CA THR A 384 -5.41 -2.81 23.36
C THR A 384 -6.11 -3.77 22.41
N THR A 385 -6.36 -3.32 21.18
CA THR A 385 -6.95 -4.13 20.12
C THR A 385 -6.33 -3.80 18.77
N ILE A 386 -6.24 -4.82 17.91
CA ILE A 386 -5.84 -4.71 16.51
C ILE A 386 -6.97 -5.25 15.64
N CYS A 387 -7.54 -4.40 14.80
CA CYS A 387 -8.46 -4.78 13.73
C CYS A 387 -7.66 -4.98 12.43
N SER A 388 -7.50 -6.22 12.01
CA SER A 388 -6.67 -6.60 10.87
C SER A 388 -7.52 -7.05 9.68
N ASP A 389 -7.26 -6.49 8.50
CA ASP A 389 -7.77 -7.07 7.25
C ASP A 389 -7.11 -8.42 6.98
N LYS A 390 -7.79 -9.26 6.21
CA LYS A 390 -7.28 -10.60 5.87
C LYS A 390 -6.38 -10.57 4.64
N THR A 391 -6.86 -10.04 3.51
CA THR A 391 -6.21 -10.23 2.21
C THR A 391 -5.00 -9.33 2.11
N GLY A 392 -3.82 -9.88 1.84
CA GLY A 392 -2.57 -9.10 1.69
C GLY A 392 -2.00 -8.48 2.97
N THR A 393 -2.79 -8.42 4.03
CA THR A 393 -2.33 -8.10 5.39
C THR A 393 -1.94 -9.38 6.14
N LEU A 394 -2.90 -10.23 6.51
CA LEU A 394 -2.61 -11.52 7.20
C LEU A 394 -2.14 -12.62 6.24
N THR A 395 -2.54 -12.52 4.97
CA THR A 395 -2.17 -13.46 3.91
C THR A 395 -1.12 -12.88 2.97
N LEU A 396 -0.48 -13.73 2.18
CA LEU A 396 0.54 -13.31 1.20
C LEU A 396 -0.05 -12.58 -0.01
N ASN A 397 -1.37 -12.59 -0.18
CA ASN A 397 -2.07 -12.13 -1.38
C ASN A 397 -1.62 -12.87 -2.66
N GLN A 398 -1.08 -14.07 -2.48
CA GLN A 398 -0.49 -14.92 -3.51
C GLN A 398 -1.20 -16.27 -3.48
N MET A 399 -2.21 -16.41 -4.33
CA MET A 399 -2.97 -17.64 -4.42
C MET A 399 -2.04 -18.81 -4.77
N ALA A 400 -2.19 -19.94 -4.09
CA ALA A 400 -1.37 -21.13 -4.30
C ALA A 400 -2.24 -22.38 -4.35
N VAL A 401 -1.86 -23.33 -5.21
CA VAL A 401 -2.44 -24.69 -5.17
C VAL A 401 -1.93 -25.38 -3.90
N VAL A 402 -2.87 -25.78 -3.03
CA VAL A 402 -2.53 -26.39 -1.74
C VAL A 402 -3.01 -27.83 -1.60
N LYS A 403 -4.00 -28.21 -2.40
CA LYS A 403 -4.56 -29.55 -2.41
C LYS A 403 -5.10 -29.86 -3.79
N GLY A 404 -5.21 -31.12 -4.16
CA GLY A 404 -5.89 -31.48 -5.39
C GLY A 404 -6.01 -32.98 -5.58
N CYS A 405 -6.78 -33.36 -6.60
CA CYS A 405 -6.85 -34.69 -7.16
C CYS A 405 -6.49 -34.58 -8.63
N ILE A 406 -5.36 -35.13 -9.05
CA ILE A 406 -4.89 -35.13 -10.44
C ILE A 406 -4.72 -36.57 -10.87
N PHE A 407 -5.19 -36.92 -12.06
CA PHE A 407 -5.18 -38.31 -12.55
C PHE A 407 -5.80 -39.27 -11.52
N ASN A 408 -6.93 -38.87 -10.93
CA ASN A 408 -7.61 -39.62 -9.87
C ASN A 408 -6.75 -39.93 -8.62
N THR A 409 -5.73 -39.12 -8.34
CA THR A 409 -4.86 -39.28 -7.17
C THR A 409 -4.80 -38.00 -6.35
N ASP A 410 -5.07 -38.12 -5.05
CA ASP A 410 -5.06 -36.99 -4.12
C ASP A 410 -3.64 -36.58 -3.72
N PHE A 411 -3.45 -35.28 -3.52
CA PHE A 411 -2.22 -34.70 -2.99
C PHE A 411 -2.45 -33.46 -2.14
N THR A 412 -1.48 -33.15 -1.29
CA THR A 412 -1.45 -31.94 -0.46
C THR A 412 -0.11 -31.20 -0.61
N LYS A 413 -0.06 -29.90 -0.29
CA LYS A 413 1.15 -29.06 -0.42
C LYS A 413 2.36 -29.57 0.37
N ASN A 414 2.15 -30.31 1.45
CA ASN A 414 3.24 -30.91 2.23
C ASN A 414 3.89 -32.12 1.51
N ASP A 415 3.26 -32.65 0.47
CA ASP A 415 3.76 -33.76 -0.34
C ASP A 415 4.72 -33.32 -1.48
N ARG A 416 5.25 -32.08 -1.44
CA ARG A 416 5.92 -31.43 -2.58
C ARG A 416 7.04 -32.27 -3.21
N THR A 417 6.91 -32.40 -4.53
CA THR A 417 7.72 -33.13 -5.53
C THR A 417 8.04 -34.58 -5.20
N ALA A 418 8.77 -34.88 -4.14
CA ALA A 418 9.18 -36.26 -3.85
C ALA A 418 7.99 -37.19 -3.51
N SER A 419 6.97 -36.70 -2.81
CA SER A 419 5.80 -37.52 -2.43
C SER A 419 4.70 -37.51 -3.48
N PHE A 420 4.40 -36.36 -4.11
CA PHE A 420 3.52 -36.26 -5.29
C PHE A 420 3.98 -37.20 -6.41
N ASP A 421 5.30 -37.22 -6.69
CA ASP A 421 5.90 -38.13 -7.65
C ASP A 421 5.77 -39.61 -7.28
N SER A 422 5.87 -39.94 -5.99
CA SER A 422 5.80 -41.31 -5.49
C SER A 422 4.36 -41.85 -5.41
N LYS A 423 3.37 -40.99 -5.14
CA LYS A 423 1.96 -41.38 -4.93
C LYS A 423 1.19 -41.55 -6.24
N ILE A 424 1.46 -40.73 -7.25
CA ILE A 424 0.71 -40.74 -8.52
C ILE A 424 1.18 -41.84 -9.47
N PHE A 425 2.44 -42.29 -9.37
CA PHE A 425 3.06 -43.13 -10.41
C PHE A 425 3.80 -44.36 -9.85
N SER A 426 3.25 -45.04 -8.85
CA SER A 426 3.94 -46.15 -8.15
C SER A 426 4.31 -47.37 -9.03
N THR A 427 3.83 -47.44 -10.29
CA THR A 427 3.84 -48.67 -11.10
C THR A 427 4.33 -48.52 -12.55
N ARG A 428 4.89 -47.38 -12.97
CA ARG A 428 5.30 -47.14 -14.38
C ARG A 428 6.73 -46.61 -14.56
N SER A 429 7.23 -46.69 -15.80
CA SER A 429 8.54 -46.17 -16.19
C SER A 429 8.58 -44.65 -16.08
N LYS A 430 9.77 -44.10 -15.78
CA LYS A 430 10.00 -42.65 -15.65
C LYS A 430 9.51 -41.86 -16.87
N GLN A 431 9.70 -42.40 -18.07
CA GLN A 431 9.31 -41.77 -19.33
C GLN A 431 7.79 -41.53 -19.45
N HIS A 432 6.97 -42.51 -19.06
CA HIS A 432 5.50 -42.40 -19.15
C HIS A 432 4.95 -41.31 -18.23
N LYS A 433 5.53 -41.24 -17.02
CA LYS A 433 5.24 -40.19 -16.04
C LYS A 433 5.58 -38.80 -16.58
N ASP A 434 6.78 -38.64 -17.15
CA ASP A 434 7.24 -37.35 -17.68
C ASP A 434 6.34 -36.87 -18.84
N ASN A 435 5.78 -37.81 -19.63
CA ASN A 435 4.82 -37.51 -20.69
C ASN A 435 3.46 -37.03 -20.15
N LEU A 436 2.90 -37.68 -19.11
CA LEU A 436 1.63 -37.27 -18.49
C LEU A 436 1.73 -35.90 -17.80
N LEU A 437 2.83 -35.65 -17.09
CA LEU A 437 3.08 -34.35 -16.46
C LEU A 437 3.33 -33.25 -17.50
N ALA A 438 4.01 -33.56 -18.61
CA ALA A 438 4.16 -32.63 -19.72
C ALA A 438 2.81 -32.24 -20.33
N PHE A 439 1.90 -33.20 -20.50
CA PHE A 439 0.55 -32.92 -21.00
C PHE A 439 -0.27 -32.06 -20.04
N LEU A 440 -0.25 -32.39 -18.75
CA LEU A 440 -0.88 -31.58 -17.71
C LEU A 440 -0.35 -30.13 -17.72
N SER A 441 0.97 -29.99 -17.78
CA SER A 441 1.63 -28.68 -17.86
C SER A 441 1.17 -27.91 -19.07
N ASN A 442 1.19 -28.54 -20.26
CA ASN A 442 0.76 -27.91 -21.50
C ASN A 442 -0.70 -27.44 -21.41
N SER A 443 -1.60 -28.28 -20.88
CA SER A 443 -3.01 -27.94 -20.70
C SER A 443 -3.21 -26.70 -19.82
N LEU A 444 -2.50 -26.59 -18.70
CA LEU A 444 -2.62 -25.46 -17.77
C LEU A 444 -1.91 -24.20 -18.25
N ASN A 445 -0.72 -24.35 -18.84
CA ASN A 445 0.14 -23.23 -19.25
C ASN A 445 -0.38 -22.52 -20.49
N VAL A 446 -0.92 -23.28 -21.45
CA VAL A 446 -1.46 -22.73 -22.70
C VAL A 446 -2.87 -22.19 -22.51
N ASN A 447 -3.71 -22.86 -21.71
CA ASN A 447 -5.01 -22.35 -21.34
C ASN A 447 -4.90 -21.33 -20.20
N SER A 448 -4.19 -20.22 -20.42
CA SER A 448 -3.98 -19.16 -19.42
C SER A 448 -3.67 -17.83 -20.12
N SER A 449 -4.23 -16.73 -19.62
CA SER A 449 -3.93 -15.38 -20.13
C SER A 449 -2.88 -14.63 -19.28
N ALA A 450 -2.44 -15.21 -18.16
CA ALA A 450 -1.42 -14.59 -17.32
C ALA A 450 -0.03 -14.61 -17.98
N ASP A 451 0.76 -13.54 -17.84
CA ASP A 451 2.10 -13.45 -18.43
C ASP A 451 3.12 -12.77 -17.51
N GLU A 452 4.40 -12.98 -17.77
CA GLU A 452 5.49 -12.38 -17.01
C GLU A 452 5.78 -10.94 -17.46
N THR A 453 5.87 -10.04 -16.49
CA THR A 453 6.34 -8.67 -16.64
C THR A 453 7.58 -8.46 -15.79
N GLU A 454 8.62 -7.86 -16.36
CA GLU A 454 9.85 -7.53 -15.65
C GLU A 454 9.72 -6.13 -15.02
N ASN A 455 9.93 -6.03 -13.71
CA ASN A 455 10.05 -4.75 -13.03
C ASN A 455 11.43 -4.12 -13.30
N GLU A 456 11.58 -2.82 -13.05
CA GLU A 456 12.84 -2.05 -13.23
C GLU A 456 14.06 -2.62 -12.47
N GLU A 457 13.84 -3.43 -11.45
CA GLU A 457 14.88 -4.13 -10.67
C GLU A 457 15.28 -5.50 -11.27
N GLY A 458 14.79 -5.86 -12.46
CA GLY A 458 14.99 -7.17 -13.08
C GLY A 458 14.17 -8.30 -12.42
N LYS A 459 13.22 -7.96 -11.56
CA LYS A 459 12.36 -8.93 -10.86
C LYS A 459 11.15 -9.28 -11.72
N ILE A 460 11.01 -10.55 -12.05
CA ILE A 460 9.89 -11.09 -12.82
C ILE A 460 8.64 -11.19 -11.91
N ASN A 461 7.57 -10.51 -12.31
CA ASN A 461 6.24 -10.64 -11.72
C ASN A 461 5.26 -11.19 -12.76
N PHE A 462 4.20 -11.87 -12.33
CA PHE A 462 3.13 -12.26 -13.24
C PHE A 462 2.00 -11.23 -13.23
N ASN A 463 1.55 -10.83 -14.41
CA ASN A 463 0.34 -10.06 -14.63
C ASN A 463 -0.78 -11.00 -15.08
N GLY A 464 -1.93 -10.99 -14.41
CA GLY A 464 -3.08 -11.86 -14.72
C GLY A 464 -3.91 -12.21 -13.50
N SER A 465 -4.91 -13.08 -13.66
CA SER A 465 -5.73 -13.53 -12.54
C SER A 465 -4.90 -14.33 -11.55
N LYS A 466 -5.04 -14.04 -10.25
CA LYS A 466 -4.30 -14.71 -9.17
C LYS A 466 -4.46 -16.23 -9.19
N THR A 467 -5.61 -16.75 -9.62
CA THR A 467 -5.83 -18.20 -9.75
C THR A 467 -5.06 -18.82 -10.91
N GLU A 468 -4.86 -18.07 -11.98
CA GLU A 468 -4.07 -18.54 -13.12
C GLU A 468 -2.59 -18.53 -12.78
N ILE A 469 -2.11 -17.47 -12.12
CA ILE A 469 -0.75 -17.39 -11.58
C ILE A 469 -0.48 -18.58 -10.65
N ALA A 470 -1.42 -18.91 -9.75
CA ALA A 470 -1.31 -20.08 -8.87
C ALA A 470 -1.13 -21.41 -9.62
N LEU A 471 -1.78 -21.56 -10.79
CA LEU A 471 -1.65 -22.76 -11.64
C LEU A 471 -0.33 -22.77 -12.40
N LEU A 472 0.16 -21.61 -12.87
CA LEU A 472 1.48 -21.50 -13.51
C LEU A 472 2.62 -21.76 -12.50
N ASP A 473 2.49 -21.26 -11.27
CA ASP A 473 3.43 -21.57 -10.19
C ASP A 473 3.39 -23.06 -9.82
N PHE A 474 2.21 -23.68 -9.91
CA PHE A 474 2.05 -25.12 -9.69
C PHE A 474 2.78 -25.93 -10.76
N THR A 475 2.60 -25.66 -12.06
CA THR A 475 3.32 -26.36 -13.14
C THR A 475 4.83 -26.12 -13.08
N LYS A 476 5.25 -24.90 -12.72
CA LYS A 476 6.66 -24.57 -12.45
C LYS A 476 7.23 -25.40 -11.31
N SER A 477 6.47 -25.62 -10.23
CA SER A 477 6.89 -26.47 -9.11
C SER A 477 7.04 -27.95 -9.49
N LEU A 478 6.39 -28.39 -10.57
CA LEU A 478 6.55 -29.71 -11.17
C LEU A 478 7.75 -29.79 -12.14
N GLY A 479 8.47 -28.69 -12.36
CA GLY A 479 9.64 -28.61 -13.24
C GLY A 479 9.34 -28.22 -14.70
N TYR A 480 8.13 -27.73 -14.99
CA TYR A 480 7.73 -27.34 -16.34
C TYR A 480 7.53 -25.82 -16.46
N GLU A 481 8.14 -25.22 -17.50
CA GLU A 481 8.10 -23.77 -17.72
C GLU A 481 7.02 -23.37 -18.74
N TYR A 482 6.15 -22.44 -18.35
CA TYR A 482 5.01 -22.03 -19.18
C TYR A 482 5.40 -21.40 -20.53
N LYS A 483 6.51 -20.63 -20.58
CA LYS A 483 7.01 -20.02 -21.83
C LYS A 483 7.34 -21.07 -22.89
N LYS A 484 7.91 -22.20 -22.46
CA LYS A 484 8.27 -23.30 -23.35
C LYS A 484 7.01 -23.96 -23.92
N ASP A 485 6.01 -24.21 -23.09
CA ASP A 485 4.75 -24.81 -23.52
C ASP A 485 3.98 -23.90 -24.49
N ARG A 486 3.88 -22.60 -24.20
CA ARG A 486 3.23 -21.62 -25.09
C ARG A 486 3.97 -21.44 -26.41
N LYS A 487 5.31 -21.45 -26.41
CA LYS A 487 6.10 -21.33 -27.65
C LYS A 487 5.96 -22.53 -28.58
N ASN A 488 5.79 -23.73 -28.00
CA ASN A 488 5.73 -24.99 -28.75
C ASN A 488 4.30 -25.41 -29.12
N THR A 489 3.30 -24.60 -28.77
CA THR A 489 1.88 -24.93 -28.97
C THR A 489 1.22 -23.84 -29.80
N GLU A 490 0.64 -24.22 -30.93
CA GLU A 490 -0.11 -23.29 -31.77
C GLU A 490 -1.53 -23.14 -31.19
N ILE A 491 -1.90 -21.92 -30.81
CA ILE A 491 -3.25 -21.60 -30.33
C ILE A 491 -4.13 -21.26 -31.54
N ILE A 492 -5.19 -22.03 -31.73
CA ILE A 492 -6.16 -21.85 -32.82
C ILE A 492 -7.28 -20.91 -32.39
N ASP A 493 -7.79 -21.08 -31.17
CA ASP A 493 -8.88 -20.26 -30.63
C ASP A 493 -8.79 -20.15 -29.10
N LEU A 494 -9.29 -19.05 -28.54
CA LEU A 494 -9.33 -18.78 -27.10
C LEU A 494 -10.69 -18.15 -26.74
N ILE A 495 -11.46 -18.89 -25.95
CA ILE A 495 -12.66 -18.38 -25.28
C ILE A 495 -12.24 -17.98 -23.87
N PRO A 496 -12.14 -16.66 -23.57
CA PRO A 496 -11.71 -16.20 -22.27
C PRO A 496 -12.72 -16.54 -21.18
N PHE A 497 -12.27 -16.48 -19.93
CA PHE A 497 -13.15 -16.59 -18.78
C PHE A 497 -14.16 -15.43 -18.76
N SER A 498 -15.43 -15.75 -18.57
CA SER A 498 -16.48 -14.79 -18.26
C SER A 498 -17.30 -15.24 -17.04
N SER A 499 -18.01 -14.30 -16.40
CA SER A 499 -18.90 -14.64 -15.29
C SER A 499 -20.07 -15.53 -15.72
N ASP A 500 -20.44 -15.48 -17.00
CA ASP A 500 -21.55 -16.25 -17.57
C ASP A 500 -21.14 -17.71 -17.83
N ASN A 501 -19.96 -17.93 -18.42
CA ASN A 501 -19.47 -19.29 -18.72
C ASN A 501 -18.70 -19.93 -17.54
N LYS A 502 -18.13 -19.13 -16.63
CA LYS A 502 -17.33 -19.53 -15.46
C LYS A 502 -16.15 -20.46 -15.78
N LYS A 503 -15.66 -20.44 -17.02
CA LYS A 503 -14.52 -21.24 -17.48
C LYS A 503 -13.81 -20.58 -18.65
N MET A 504 -12.55 -20.92 -18.85
CA MET A 504 -11.73 -20.54 -20.00
C MET A 504 -11.45 -21.78 -20.84
N THR A 505 -11.56 -21.63 -22.16
CA THR A 505 -11.36 -22.71 -23.11
C THR A 505 -10.36 -22.29 -24.18
N THR A 506 -9.35 -23.11 -24.44
CA THR A 506 -8.35 -22.87 -25.48
C THR A 506 -8.29 -24.05 -26.42
N THR A 507 -8.41 -23.78 -27.71
CA THR A 507 -8.20 -24.77 -28.76
C THR A 507 -6.77 -24.65 -29.25
N VAL A 508 -6.06 -25.76 -29.26
CA VAL A 508 -4.65 -25.83 -29.64
C VAL A 508 -4.44 -26.88 -30.71
N LYS A 509 -3.41 -26.66 -31.53
CA LYS A 509 -2.85 -27.67 -32.40
C LYS A 509 -1.53 -28.15 -31.81
N LEU A 510 -1.44 -29.45 -31.54
CA LEU A 510 -0.24 -30.07 -31.00
C LEU A 510 0.54 -30.73 -32.14
N ALA A 511 1.74 -30.22 -32.41
CA ALA A 511 2.60 -30.75 -33.46
C ALA A 511 3.24 -32.09 -33.02
N GLY A 512 2.73 -33.20 -33.55
CA GLY A 512 3.39 -34.51 -33.55
C GLY A 512 2.88 -35.54 -32.53
N ASN A 513 3.16 -36.82 -32.85
CA ASN A 513 2.64 -38.01 -32.16
C ASN A 513 3.08 -38.22 -30.69
N LYS A 514 4.03 -37.43 -30.18
CA LYS A 514 4.68 -37.68 -28.87
C LYS A 514 3.80 -37.39 -27.66
N ILE A 515 2.81 -36.51 -27.78
CA ILE A 515 1.88 -36.23 -26.68
C ILE A 515 0.89 -37.39 -26.49
N PHE A 516 0.53 -38.08 -27.57
CA PHE A 516 -0.33 -39.25 -27.51
C PHE A 516 0.35 -40.45 -26.84
N GLU A 517 1.69 -40.49 -26.79
CA GLU A 517 2.45 -41.48 -26.01
C GLU A 517 2.21 -41.36 -24.48
N ALA A 518 1.61 -40.25 -24.00
CA ALA A 518 1.25 -40.09 -22.60
C ALA A 518 0.07 -40.98 -22.17
N PHE A 519 -0.79 -41.40 -23.10
CA PHE A 519 -2.01 -42.13 -22.80
C PHE A 519 -1.95 -43.55 -23.37
N GLN A 520 -2.58 -44.52 -22.69
CA GLN A 520 -2.53 -45.93 -23.14
C GLN A 520 -3.44 -46.21 -24.35
N LYS A 521 -4.38 -45.31 -24.67
CA LYS A 521 -5.27 -45.44 -25.82
C LYS A 521 -4.61 -44.82 -27.04
N ASP A 522 -4.62 -45.55 -28.16
CA ASP A 522 -4.13 -45.01 -29.42
C ASP A 522 -5.06 -43.88 -29.87
N PHE A 523 -4.54 -42.67 -29.77
CA PHE A 523 -5.22 -41.46 -30.19
C PHE A 523 -4.85 -41.07 -31.63
N SER A 524 -4.12 -41.91 -32.37
CA SER A 524 -3.81 -41.67 -33.78
C SER A 524 -5.04 -41.56 -34.69
N GLU A 525 -6.21 -42.00 -34.22
CA GLU A 525 -7.51 -41.78 -34.89
C GLU A 525 -8.08 -40.38 -34.69
N PHE A 526 -7.61 -39.63 -33.68
CA PHE A 526 -8.01 -38.26 -33.39
C PHE A 526 -7.00 -37.31 -34.04
N GLY A 527 -7.46 -36.18 -34.58
CA GLY A 527 -6.59 -35.21 -35.25
C GLY A 527 -5.60 -34.53 -34.32
N GLU A 528 -4.79 -33.62 -34.86
CA GLU A 528 -3.79 -32.84 -34.10
C GLU A 528 -4.40 -31.75 -33.20
N LEU A 529 -5.74 -31.64 -33.13
CA LEU A 529 -6.46 -30.57 -32.44
C LEU A 529 -6.95 -31.02 -31.07
N PHE A 530 -6.71 -30.20 -30.07
CA PHE A 530 -7.10 -30.41 -28.68
C PHE A 530 -7.81 -29.18 -28.12
N ILE A 531 -8.81 -29.43 -27.29
CA ILE A 531 -9.51 -28.39 -26.54
C ILE A 531 -9.13 -28.56 -25.08
N TYR A 532 -8.58 -27.52 -24.47
CA TYR A 532 -8.35 -27.43 -23.04
C TYR A 532 -9.42 -26.56 -22.40
N SER A 533 -9.92 -26.94 -21.23
CA SER A 533 -10.85 -26.11 -20.45
C SER A 533 -10.47 -26.12 -18.97
N LYS A 534 -10.56 -24.95 -18.32
CA LYS A 534 -10.34 -24.77 -16.89
C LYS A 534 -11.36 -23.78 -16.32
N GLY A 535 -11.83 -23.98 -15.11
CA GLY A 535 -12.84 -23.10 -14.54
C GLY A 535 -13.36 -23.55 -13.20
N ALA A 536 -14.53 -23.01 -12.81
CA ALA A 536 -15.23 -23.45 -11.61
C ALA A 536 -15.43 -24.98 -11.66
N ALA A 537 -15.04 -25.66 -10.58
CA ALA A 537 -14.88 -27.11 -10.60
C ALA A 537 -16.18 -27.85 -10.94
N GLU A 538 -17.31 -27.38 -10.42
CA GLU A 538 -18.64 -27.91 -10.70
C GLU A 538 -19.06 -27.73 -12.17
N ILE A 539 -18.65 -26.62 -12.79
CA ILE A 539 -19.00 -26.31 -14.19
C ILE A 539 -18.20 -27.20 -15.13
N VAL A 540 -16.88 -27.28 -14.96
CA VAL A 540 -16.03 -28.12 -15.82
C VAL A 540 -16.32 -29.60 -15.60
N LEU A 541 -16.54 -30.04 -14.35
CA LEU A 541 -16.91 -31.43 -14.07
C LEU A 541 -18.22 -31.83 -14.74
N SER A 542 -19.19 -30.91 -14.84
CA SER A 542 -20.48 -31.19 -15.50
C SER A 542 -20.37 -31.42 -17.01
N THR A 543 -19.27 -31.00 -17.65
CA THR A 543 -19.03 -31.24 -19.08
C THR A 543 -18.15 -32.47 -19.33
N CYS A 544 -17.67 -33.14 -18.27
CA CYS A 544 -16.79 -34.30 -18.36
C CYS A 544 -17.57 -35.62 -18.35
N ASP A 545 -17.44 -36.37 -19.44
CA ASP A 545 -18.01 -37.73 -19.57
C ASP A 545 -16.97 -38.81 -19.25
N LYS A 546 -15.68 -38.43 -19.15
CA LYS A 546 -14.55 -39.33 -18.88
C LYS A 546 -13.56 -38.70 -17.93
N PHE A 547 -12.66 -39.50 -17.38
CA PHE A 547 -11.53 -39.02 -16.58
C PHE A 547 -10.28 -39.86 -16.84
N VAL A 548 -9.11 -39.30 -16.51
CA VAL A 548 -7.82 -39.99 -16.56
C VAL A 548 -7.50 -40.54 -15.17
N ASN A 549 -7.12 -41.82 -15.08
CA ASN A 549 -6.62 -42.41 -13.84
C ASN A 549 -5.09 -42.25 -13.69
N ASP A 550 -4.55 -42.72 -12.58
CA ASP A 550 -3.13 -42.69 -12.18
C ASP A 550 -2.20 -43.37 -13.18
N GLN A 551 -2.74 -44.29 -13.99
CA GLN A 551 -2.02 -45.02 -15.03
C GLN A 551 -2.05 -44.31 -16.40
N GLY A 552 -2.72 -43.17 -16.53
CA GLY A 552 -2.95 -42.51 -17.84
C GLY A 552 -4.00 -43.23 -18.70
N ILE A 553 -4.87 -44.03 -18.08
CA ILE A 553 -5.98 -44.72 -18.75
C ILE A 553 -7.22 -43.85 -18.64
N ILE A 554 -7.91 -43.69 -19.77
CA ILE A 554 -9.16 -42.94 -19.83
C ILE A 554 -10.32 -43.89 -19.54
N GLN A 555 -11.10 -43.53 -18.53
CA GLN A 555 -12.25 -44.30 -18.05
C GLN A 555 -13.53 -43.49 -18.19
N GLU A 556 -14.65 -44.16 -18.46
CA GLU A 556 -15.97 -43.54 -18.48
C GLU A 556 -16.35 -43.02 -17.09
N MET A 557 -17.02 -41.87 -17.04
CA MET A 557 -17.47 -41.24 -15.81
C MET A 557 -18.75 -41.93 -15.30
N ALA A 558 -18.59 -43.06 -14.60
CA ALA A 558 -19.71 -43.74 -13.97
C ALA A 558 -20.39 -42.84 -12.90
N PRO A 559 -21.71 -42.98 -12.65
CA PRO A 559 -22.44 -42.13 -11.69
C PRO A 559 -21.82 -42.11 -10.28
N GLU A 560 -21.31 -43.25 -9.82
CA GLU A 560 -20.62 -43.36 -8.52
C GLU A 560 -19.34 -42.52 -8.50
N LYS A 561 -18.59 -42.50 -9.62
CA LYS A 561 -17.34 -41.77 -9.72
C LYS A 561 -17.56 -40.26 -9.81
N LEU A 562 -18.56 -39.84 -10.57
CA LEU A 562 -19.00 -38.44 -10.63
C LEU A 562 -19.34 -37.92 -9.22
N LYS A 563 -20.07 -38.72 -8.44
CA LYS A 563 -20.43 -38.38 -7.05
C LYS A 563 -19.21 -38.25 -6.14
N ILE A 564 -18.17 -39.07 -6.32
CA ILE A 564 -16.91 -38.95 -5.57
C ILE A 564 -16.24 -37.60 -5.88
N PHE A 565 -16.17 -37.18 -7.15
CA PHE A 565 -15.59 -35.88 -7.50
C PHE A 565 -16.43 -34.70 -7.00
N GLN A 566 -17.76 -34.81 -6.99
CA GLN A 566 -18.64 -33.80 -6.38
C GLN A 566 -18.39 -33.66 -4.87
N LEU A 567 -18.31 -34.78 -4.14
CA LEU A 567 -17.98 -34.78 -2.71
C LEU A 567 -16.58 -34.22 -2.44
N LEU A 568 -15.62 -34.44 -3.35
CA LEU A 568 -14.29 -33.87 -3.26
C LEU A 568 -14.33 -32.33 -3.38
N ILE A 569 -15.09 -31.81 -4.35
CA ILE A 569 -15.30 -30.36 -4.53
C ILE A 569 -15.95 -29.76 -3.27
N GLU A 570 -17.01 -30.40 -2.75
CA GLU A 570 -17.67 -29.95 -1.52
C GLU A 570 -16.73 -29.96 -0.31
N SER A 571 -15.89 -30.99 -0.17
CA SER A 571 -14.86 -31.08 0.86
C SER A 571 -13.85 -29.93 0.76
N TYR A 572 -13.37 -29.60 -0.45
CA TYR A 572 -12.44 -28.48 -0.65
C TYR A 572 -13.12 -27.13 -0.37
N ALA A 573 -14.35 -26.95 -0.83
CA ALA A 573 -15.14 -25.75 -0.55
C ALA A 573 -15.40 -25.57 0.96
N SER A 574 -15.65 -26.66 1.70
CA SER A 574 -15.84 -26.63 3.16
C SER A 574 -14.58 -26.20 3.93
N GLN A 575 -13.40 -26.45 3.35
CA GLN A 575 -12.10 -25.98 3.84
C GLN A 575 -11.78 -24.56 3.36
N ALA A 576 -12.74 -23.88 2.70
CA ALA A 576 -12.60 -22.56 2.11
C ALA A 576 -11.57 -22.45 0.99
N LEU A 577 -11.25 -23.57 0.34
CA LEU A 577 -10.43 -23.60 -0.86
C LEU A 577 -11.28 -23.20 -2.07
N ARG A 578 -10.71 -22.38 -2.96
CA ARG A 578 -11.28 -22.13 -4.28
C ARG A 578 -11.02 -23.34 -5.16
N THR A 579 -12.07 -24.03 -5.56
CA THR A 579 -11.99 -25.25 -6.36
C THR A 579 -11.97 -24.94 -7.85
N ILE A 580 -10.91 -25.37 -8.53
CA ILE A 580 -10.76 -25.26 -9.98
C ILE A 580 -10.61 -26.65 -10.56
N ALA A 581 -11.39 -26.99 -11.59
CA ALA A 581 -11.19 -28.21 -12.36
C ALA A 581 -10.69 -27.87 -13.76
N PHE A 582 -9.96 -28.81 -14.34
CA PHE A 582 -9.43 -28.69 -15.69
C PHE A 582 -9.48 -30.05 -16.40
N GLY A 583 -9.68 -29.98 -17.70
CA GLY A 583 -9.83 -31.15 -18.55
C GLY A 583 -9.53 -30.83 -20.00
N PHE A 584 -9.53 -31.87 -20.83
CA PHE A 584 -9.26 -31.77 -22.25
C PHE A 584 -10.26 -32.57 -23.08
N LYS A 585 -10.35 -32.27 -24.37
CA LYS A 585 -11.08 -33.07 -25.34
C LYS A 585 -10.29 -33.12 -26.65
N PRO A 586 -9.94 -34.33 -27.14
CA PRO A 586 -9.36 -34.46 -28.48
C PRO A 586 -10.45 -34.17 -29.51
N PHE A 587 -10.10 -33.45 -30.56
CA PHE A 587 -11.03 -33.05 -31.60
C PHE A 587 -10.77 -33.83 -32.90
N ASN A 588 -11.80 -34.46 -33.46
CA ASN A 588 -11.69 -35.24 -34.69
C ASN A 588 -11.96 -34.33 -35.90
N SER A 589 -10.94 -34.06 -36.71
CA SER A 589 -11.15 -33.48 -38.05
C SER A 589 -11.36 -34.64 -39.02
N SER A 590 -12.61 -34.87 -39.45
CA SER A 590 -12.93 -35.89 -40.44
C SER A 590 -12.31 -35.65 -41.83
N ASN A 591 -11.69 -34.49 -42.08
CA ASN A 591 -10.87 -34.25 -43.26
C ASN A 591 -9.39 -34.47 -42.93
N LYS A 592 -8.90 -35.65 -43.30
CA LYS A 592 -7.47 -35.97 -43.36
C LYS A 592 -6.79 -35.07 -44.39
N SER A 593 -5.58 -34.64 -44.04
CA SER A 593 -4.57 -33.90 -44.84
C SER A 593 -4.78 -32.38 -44.95
N ASN A 594 -3.82 -31.66 -44.36
CA ASN A 594 -3.55 -30.22 -44.52
C ASN A 594 -4.72 -29.27 -44.27
N LEU A 595 -4.92 -28.90 -43.00
CA LEU A 595 -5.56 -27.63 -42.66
C LEU A 595 -4.62 -26.47 -43.05
N GLU A 596 -4.55 -26.15 -44.34
CA GLU A 596 -4.52 -24.74 -44.72
C GLU A 596 -5.93 -24.25 -44.43
N ILE A 597 -6.14 -23.51 -43.34
CA ILE A 597 -7.45 -22.93 -43.02
C ILE A 597 -7.74 -21.89 -44.11
N PRO A 598 -8.61 -22.15 -45.11
CA PRO A 598 -8.94 -21.15 -46.11
C PRO A 598 -9.84 -20.12 -45.44
N VAL A 599 -9.57 -18.84 -45.66
CA VAL A 599 -10.13 -17.69 -44.92
C VAL A 599 -11.67 -17.53 -45.03
N ASN A 600 -12.42 -18.45 -45.66
CA ASN A 600 -13.85 -18.22 -45.92
C ASN A 600 -14.81 -19.44 -45.92
N ASP A 601 -14.39 -20.66 -45.57
CA ASP A 601 -15.30 -21.83 -45.65
C ASP A 601 -15.77 -22.36 -44.29
N MET A 602 -17.08 -22.62 -44.17
CA MET A 602 -17.71 -23.28 -43.03
C MET A 602 -17.24 -24.74 -42.93
N ILE A 603 -16.41 -25.06 -41.94
CA ILE A 603 -16.01 -26.44 -41.69
C ILE A 603 -17.06 -27.10 -40.79
N THR A 604 -17.74 -28.13 -41.31
CA THR A 604 -18.69 -28.96 -40.55
C THR A 604 -17.96 -30.21 -40.07
N LEU A 605 -17.78 -30.35 -38.75
CA LEU A 605 -16.72 -31.18 -38.16
C LEU A 605 -17.17 -32.51 -37.54
N SER A 606 -18.47 -32.84 -37.56
CA SER A 606 -18.98 -34.22 -37.33
C SER A 606 -20.43 -34.38 -37.81
N THR A 607 -20.88 -35.62 -38.05
CA THR A 607 -22.28 -35.93 -38.44
C THR A 607 -23.28 -35.89 -37.28
N THR A 608 -22.79 -35.82 -36.04
CA THR A 608 -23.62 -35.92 -34.81
C THR A 608 -23.68 -34.62 -34.00
N ASP A 609 -22.72 -33.71 -34.18
CA ASP A 609 -22.68 -32.39 -33.53
C ASP A 609 -21.82 -31.43 -34.38
N PRO A 610 -22.40 -30.61 -35.27
CA PRO A 610 -21.65 -29.78 -36.21
C PRO A 610 -21.17 -28.49 -35.51
N LEU A 611 -20.00 -28.57 -34.86
CA LEU A 611 -19.30 -27.36 -34.43
C LEU A 611 -18.79 -26.62 -35.67
N VAL A 612 -19.26 -25.39 -35.86
CA VAL A 612 -18.86 -24.52 -36.98
C VAL A 612 -17.74 -23.61 -36.52
N TYR A 613 -16.55 -23.81 -37.09
CA TYR A 613 -15.45 -22.87 -37.00
C TYR A 613 -15.55 -21.87 -38.16
N SER A 614 -15.60 -20.58 -37.84
CA SER A 614 -15.49 -19.48 -38.80
C SER A 614 -14.13 -18.79 -38.63
N GLY A 615 -13.72 -17.96 -39.58
CA GLY A 615 -12.50 -17.14 -39.45
C GLY A 615 -12.45 -16.29 -38.16
N ASP A 616 -13.60 -16.07 -37.52
CA ASP A 616 -13.77 -15.36 -36.25
C ASP A 616 -13.78 -16.28 -34.99
N GLY A 617 -13.47 -17.58 -35.13
CA GLY A 617 -13.47 -18.58 -34.05
C GLY A 617 -14.65 -19.55 -34.07
N PHE A 618 -14.77 -20.39 -33.02
CA PHE A 618 -15.91 -21.30 -32.86
C PHE A 618 -17.20 -20.54 -32.51
N LYS A 619 -18.29 -20.80 -33.23
CA LYS A 619 -19.61 -20.20 -32.92
C LYS A 619 -20.19 -20.62 -31.57
N GLU A 620 -19.82 -21.80 -31.10
CA GLU A 620 -20.23 -22.34 -29.81
C GLU A 620 -19.02 -22.91 -29.08
N ASP A 621 -19.00 -22.78 -27.75
CA ASP A 621 -17.93 -23.32 -26.93
C ASP A 621 -17.79 -24.84 -27.12
N PRO A 622 -16.65 -25.32 -27.68
CA PRO A 622 -16.48 -26.73 -28.01
C PRO A 622 -16.28 -27.63 -26.77
N SER A 623 -16.15 -27.02 -25.58
CA SER A 623 -16.04 -27.68 -24.28
C SER A 623 -17.38 -27.84 -23.53
N LYS A 624 -18.52 -27.64 -24.21
CA LYS A 624 -19.88 -27.81 -23.62
C LYS A 624 -20.17 -29.25 -23.17
N SER A 625 -19.57 -30.26 -23.79
CA SER A 625 -19.77 -31.68 -23.48
C SER A 625 -18.59 -32.54 -23.98
N GLY A 626 -18.49 -33.80 -23.55
CA GLY A 626 -17.47 -34.74 -24.05
C GLY A 626 -16.06 -34.47 -23.55
N MET A 627 -15.90 -33.72 -22.45
CA MET A 627 -14.59 -33.44 -21.87
C MET A 627 -14.06 -34.66 -21.09
N ILE A 628 -12.75 -34.72 -20.94
CA ILE A 628 -12.01 -35.70 -20.16
C ILE A 628 -11.34 -34.96 -18.99
N LEU A 629 -11.74 -35.29 -17.77
CA LEU A 629 -11.22 -34.67 -16.56
C LEU A 629 -9.76 -35.07 -16.32
N LEU A 630 -8.88 -34.07 -16.14
CA LEU A 630 -7.49 -34.26 -15.75
C LEU A 630 -7.31 -34.11 -14.24
N GLY A 631 -7.99 -33.14 -13.63
CA GLY A 631 -7.89 -32.93 -12.20
C GLY A 631 -8.75 -31.80 -11.65
N ILE A 632 -8.81 -31.78 -10.32
CA ILE A 632 -9.50 -30.79 -9.49
C ILE A 632 -8.52 -30.32 -8.43
N VAL A 633 -8.28 -29.02 -8.33
CA VAL A 633 -7.37 -28.43 -7.34
C VAL A 633 -8.10 -27.46 -6.42
N GLY A 634 -7.66 -27.42 -5.16
CA GLY A 634 -8.02 -26.42 -4.16
C GLY A 634 -6.91 -25.37 -4.08
N ILE A 635 -7.30 -24.12 -4.34
CA ILE A 635 -6.43 -22.94 -4.29
C ILE A 635 -6.81 -22.11 -3.07
N GLU A 636 -5.83 -21.68 -2.29
CA GLU A 636 -6.05 -20.73 -1.19
C GLU A 636 -5.05 -19.59 -1.24
N ASP A 637 -5.37 -18.51 -0.52
CA ASP A 637 -4.43 -17.44 -0.21
C ASP A 637 -3.76 -17.76 1.14
N PRO A 638 -2.50 -18.24 1.14
CA PRO A 638 -1.85 -18.75 2.34
C PRO A 638 -1.58 -17.63 3.35
N VAL A 639 -1.70 -17.98 4.62
CA VAL A 639 -1.31 -17.12 5.75
C VAL A 639 0.21 -16.88 5.71
N ARG A 640 0.63 -15.66 6.04
CA ARG A 640 2.05 -15.34 6.15
C ARG A 640 2.69 -16.18 7.27
N PRO A 641 3.86 -16.81 7.07
CA PRO A 641 4.48 -17.68 8.07
C PRO A 641 4.66 -17.05 9.46
N GLU A 642 4.93 -15.74 9.51
CA GLU A 642 5.15 -14.95 10.72
C GLU A 642 3.88 -14.56 11.47
N VAL A 643 2.71 -14.60 10.81
CA VAL A 643 1.45 -14.08 11.38
C VAL A 643 0.97 -14.86 12.62
N PRO A 644 0.96 -16.20 12.64
CA PRO A 644 0.52 -16.94 13.83
C PRO A 644 1.32 -16.59 15.09
N ASP A 645 2.64 -16.46 14.98
CA ASP A 645 3.52 -16.09 16.09
C ASP A 645 3.35 -14.62 16.50
N ALA A 646 3.12 -13.72 15.54
CA ALA A 646 2.81 -12.32 15.80
C ALA A 646 1.47 -12.15 16.56
N VAL A 647 0.42 -12.85 16.13
CA VAL A 647 -0.89 -12.86 16.80
C VAL A 647 -0.77 -13.39 18.22
N LYS A 648 -0.04 -14.51 18.40
CA LYS A 648 0.21 -15.09 19.73
C LYS A 648 0.98 -14.14 20.64
N SER A 649 1.94 -13.38 20.09
CA SER A 649 2.70 -12.37 20.84
C SER A 649 1.81 -11.20 21.27
N CYS A 650 0.92 -10.73 20.39
CA CYS A 650 -0.08 -9.70 20.71
C CYS A 650 -1.02 -10.17 21.84
N GLN A 651 -1.56 -11.38 21.71
CA GLN A 651 -2.46 -11.95 22.72
C GLN A 651 -1.78 -12.13 24.08
N ARG A 652 -0.50 -12.56 24.11
CA ARG A 652 0.31 -12.65 25.36
C ARG A 652 0.52 -11.28 26.01
N ALA A 653 0.59 -10.21 25.22
CA ALA A 653 0.69 -8.84 25.70
C ALA A 653 -0.67 -8.25 26.12
N GLY A 654 -1.77 -9.01 26.04
CA GLY A 654 -3.12 -8.54 26.36
C GLY A 654 -3.81 -7.78 25.22
N VAL A 655 -3.25 -7.81 24.00
CA VAL A 655 -3.83 -7.14 22.83
C VAL A 655 -4.77 -8.11 22.10
N VAL A 656 -6.04 -7.72 21.96
CA VAL A 656 -7.04 -8.52 21.26
C VAL A 656 -6.90 -8.31 19.75
N VAL A 657 -6.55 -9.36 19.02
CA VAL A 657 -6.51 -9.32 17.55
C VAL A 657 -7.86 -9.76 16.98
N ARG A 658 -8.39 -8.98 16.04
CA ARG A 658 -9.68 -9.21 15.37
C ARG A 658 -9.48 -9.20 13.86
N MET A 659 -10.10 -10.13 13.15
CA MET A 659 -10.10 -10.17 11.69
C MET A 659 -11.35 -9.48 11.14
N VAL A 660 -11.18 -8.56 10.21
CA VAL A 660 -12.28 -7.83 9.56
C VAL A 660 -12.11 -7.91 8.05
N THR A 661 -12.95 -8.70 7.38
CA THR A 661 -12.74 -9.05 5.97
C THR A 661 -14.05 -9.07 5.15
N GLY A 662 -13.93 -8.72 3.87
CA GLY A 662 -15.00 -8.88 2.87
C GLY A 662 -15.25 -10.33 2.46
N ASP A 663 -14.37 -11.27 2.82
CA ASP A 663 -14.52 -12.68 2.50
C ASP A 663 -15.73 -13.31 3.18
N ASN A 664 -16.19 -14.45 2.66
CA ASN A 664 -17.29 -15.19 3.26
C ASN A 664 -16.91 -15.71 4.67
N LYS A 665 -17.94 -16.03 5.47
CA LYS A 665 -17.77 -16.50 6.85
C LYS A 665 -16.95 -17.78 7.00
N ALA A 666 -17.05 -18.71 6.06
CA ALA A 666 -16.32 -19.99 6.11
C ALA A 666 -14.81 -19.76 5.94
N THR A 667 -14.43 -18.97 4.92
CA THR A 667 -13.03 -18.58 4.67
C THR A 667 -12.46 -17.78 5.82
N ALA A 668 -13.17 -16.75 6.28
CA ALA A 668 -12.72 -15.93 7.40
C ALA A 668 -12.51 -16.78 8.68
N ARG A 669 -13.42 -17.71 8.97
CA ARG A 669 -13.30 -18.64 10.12
C ARG A 669 -12.08 -19.56 9.98
N SER A 670 -11.84 -20.12 8.79
CA SER A 670 -10.70 -21.01 8.54
C SER A 670 -9.37 -20.29 8.76
N ILE A 671 -9.21 -19.12 8.11
CA ILE A 671 -7.98 -18.31 8.23
C ILE A 671 -7.80 -17.80 9.65
N ALA A 672 -8.88 -17.36 10.33
CA ALA A 672 -8.77 -16.90 11.72
C ALA A 672 -8.32 -18.01 12.69
N LYS A 673 -8.68 -19.27 12.43
CA LYS A 673 -8.14 -20.41 13.19
C LYS A 673 -6.66 -20.65 12.89
N GLN A 674 -6.26 -20.60 11.62
CA GLN A 674 -4.86 -20.76 11.22
C GLN A 674 -3.96 -19.67 11.81
N CYS A 675 -4.43 -18.42 11.86
CA CYS A 675 -3.71 -17.31 12.49
C CYS A 675 -3.74 -17.35 14.03
N GLY A 676 -4.53 -18.21 14.66
CA GLY A 676 -4.73 -18.21 16.12
C GLY A 676 -5.60 -17.05 16.63
N ILE A 677 -6.33 -16.36 15.76
CA ILE A 677 -7.24 -15.25 16.10
C ILE A 677 -8.53 -15.78 16.73
N LEU A 678 -9.11 -16.84 16.15
CA LEU A 678 -10.37 -17.40 16.63
C LEU A 678 -10.12 -18.39 17.77
N THR A 679 -10.50 -18.01 18.98
CA THR A 679 -10.37 -18.83 20.20
C THR A 679 -11.71 -19.40 20.65
N ASP A 680 -11.68 -20.32 21.61
CA ASP A 680 -12.90 -20.85 22.23
C ASP A 680 -13.68 -19.70 22.92
N GLY A 681 -14.97 -19.56 22.58
CA GLY A 681 -15.83 -18.45 23.03
C GLY A 681 -15.84 -17.22 22.12
N GLY A 682 -15.01 -17.17 21.08
CA GLY A 682 -14.99 -16.09 20.09
C GLY A 682 -16.20 -16.08 19.15
N VAL A 683 -16.72 -14.88 18.86
CA VAL A 683 -17.87 -14.70 17.96
C VAL A 683 -17.39 -14.44 16.52
N VAL A 684 -18.04 -15.11 15.57
CA VAL A 684 -17.90 -14.90 14.12
C VAL A 684 -19.22 -14.41 13.56
N MET A 685 -19.24 -13.22 12.98
CA MET A 685 -20.44 -12.54 12.48
C MET A 685 -20.25 -12.09 11.03
N GLU A 686 -21.33 -11.95 10.26
CA GLU A 686 -21.29 -11.31 8.94
C GLU A 686 -21.70 -9.83 9.02
N GLY A 687 -21.13 -8.97 8.17
CA GLY A 687 -21.45 -7.54 8.09
C GLY A 687 -22.94 -7.21 7.96
N PRO A 688 -23.76 -7.93 7.17
CA PRO A 688 -25.21 -7.73 7.14
C PRO A 688 -25.93 -7.93 8.49
N ASP A 689 -25.45 -8.85 9.33
CA ASP A 689 -26.03 -9.09 10.64
C ASP A 689 -25.54 -8.06 11.66
N PHE A 690 -24.25 -7.70 11.57
CA PHE A 690 -23.63 -6.66 12.40
C PHE A 690 -24.35 -5.31 12.27
N ARG A 691 -24.77 -4.93 11.06
CA ARG A 691 -25.51 -3.68 10.80
C ARG A 691 -26.91 -3.62 11.41
N LYS A 692 -27.50 -4.77 11.76
CA LYS A 692 -28.84 -4.82 12.35
C LYS A 692 -28.82 -4.67 13.86
N LEU A 693 -27.64 -4.77 14.49
CA LEU A 693 -27.53 -4.71 15.95
C LEU A 693 -27.87 -3.31 16.46
N SER A 694 -28.61 -3.25 17.58
CA SER A 694 -28.74 -2.03 18.36
C SER A 694 -27.43 -1.67 19.05
N ARG A 695 -27.33 -0.46 19.63
CA ARG A 695 -26.12 -0.07 20.34
C ARG A 695 -25.85 -0.95 21.56
N GLU A 696 -26.89 -1.34 22.28
CA GLU A 696 -26.79 -2.23 23.45
C GLU A 696 -26.34 -3.65 23.04
N GLU A 697 -26.83 -4.15 21.91
CA GLU A 697 -26.41 -5.45 21.37
C GLU A 697 -24.96 -5.41 20.87
N MET A 698 -24.54 -4.33 20.22
CA MET A 698 -23.14 -4.12 19.85
C MET A 698 -22.24 -4.10 21.09
N ASP A 699 -22.65 -3.39 22.15
CA ASP A 699 -21.90 -3.32 23.39
C ASP A 699 -21.70 -4.69 24.05
N ALA A 700 -22.65 -5.62 23.88
CA ALA A 700 -22.54 -6.99 24.38
C ALA A 700 -21.70 -7.93 23.49
N ILE A 701 -21.75 -7.75 22.16
CA ILE A 701 -21.17 -8.68 21.19
C ILE A 701 -19.73 -8.31 20.81
N VAL A 702 -19.45 -7.03 20.55
CA VAL A 702 -18.16 -6.55 20.05
C VAL A 702 -16.96 -6.94 20.93
N PRO A 703 -17.05 -7.00 22.27
CA PRO A 703 -15.93 -7.47 23.10
C PRO A 703 -15.53 -8.91 22.77
N LYS A 704 -16.51 -9.75 22.38
CA LYS A 704 -16.30 -11.17 22.01
C LYS A 704 -16.13 -11.37 20.51
N LEU A 705 -16.37 -10.35 19.69
CA LEU A 705 -16.26 -10.41 18.24
C LEU A 705 -14.79 -10.51 17.85
N GLN A 706 -14.41 -11.64 17.26
CA GLN A 706 -13.05 -11.91 16.77
C GLN A 706 -12.98 -11.92 15.24
N VAL A 707 -14.09 -12.21 14.56
CA VAL A 707 -14.15 -12.26 13.10
C VAL A 707 -15.42 -11.59 12.59
N LEU A 708 -15.25 -10.54 11.80
CA LEU A 708 -16.31 -9.91 11.03
C LEU A 708 -16.09 -10.20 9.54
N ALA A 709 -16.91 -11.09 8.98
CA ALA A 709 -16.85 -11.52 7.59
C ALA A 709 -17.86 -10.75 6.71
N ARG A 710 -17.72 -10.78 5.38
CA ARG A 710 -18.55 -10.00 4.44
C ARG A 710 -18.72 -8.53 4.86
N SER A 711 -17.67 -7.95 5.44
CA SER A 711 -17.68 -6.57 5.92
C SER A 711 -17.53 -5.61 4.74
N SER A 712 -18.39 -4.59 4.69
CA SER A 712 -18.17 -3.40 3.85
C SER A 712 -17.13 -2.46 4.50
N PRO A 713 -16.54 -1.51 3.75
CA PRO A 713 -15.66 -0.49 4.31
C PRO A 713 -16.28 0.27 5.50
N LEU A 714 -17.58 0.53 5.42
CA LEU A 714 -18.34 1.19 6.49
C LEU A 714 -18.48 0.30 7.73
N ASP A 715 -18.69 -1.00 7.56
CA ASP A 715 -18.76 -1.94 8.69
C ASP A 715 -17.44 -1.95 9.48
N LYS A 716 -16.29 -1.85 8.78
CA LYS A 716 -14.97 -1.74 9.41
C LYS A 716 -14.87 -0.47 10.26
N GLN A 717 -15.31 0.66 9.71
CA GLN A 717 -15.31 1.94 10.41
C GLN A 717 -16.22 1.94 11.64
N ILE A 718 -17.44 1.39 11.51
CA ILE A 718 -18.40 1.28 12.62
C ILE A 718 -17.81 0.44 13.75
N LEU A 719 -17.17 -0.69 13.44
CA LEU A 719 -16.51 -1.53 14.43
C LEU A 719 -15.40 -0.77 15.18
N VAL A 720 -14.52 -0.07 14.45
CA VAL A 720 -13.43 0.74 15.03
C VAL A 720 -13.98 1.82 15.95
N ASN A 721 -14.97 2.60 15.48
CA ASN A 721 -15.60 3.65 16.28
C ASN A 721 -16.33 3.08 17.52
N THR A 722 -16.91 1.89 17.40
CA THR A 722 -17.58 1.21 18.51
C THR A 722 -16.57 0.80 19.58
N LEU A 723 -15.46 0.16 19.19
CA LEU A 723 -14.36 -0.19 20.10
C LEU A 723 -13.80 1.05 20.82
N LYS A 724 -13.56 2.14 20.09
CA LYS A 724 -13.12 3.42 20.67
C LYS A 724 -14.13 4.01 21.66
N SER A 725 -15.43 3.93 21.36
CA SER A 725 -16.49 4.52 22.18
C SER A 725 -16.94 3.67 23.37
N MET A 726 -16.59 2.38 23.41
CA MET A 726 -16.81 1.51 24.58
C MET A 726 -16.15 2.02 25.87
N TYR A 727 -15.22 2.97 25.72
CA TYR A 727 -14.70 3.89 26.75
C TYR A 727 -15.71 4.31 27.83
N HIS A 728 -16.96 4.58 27.48
CA HIS A 728 -17.90 5.20 28.42
C HIS A 728 -18.49 4.27 29.50
N ASN A 729 -18.46 2.95 29.33
CA ASN A 729 -19.37 2.10 30.10
C ASN A 729 -18.74 1.14 31.12
N ILE A 730 -17.44 0.78 31.04
CA ILE A 730 -16.97 -0.40 31.80
C ILE A 730 -15.81 -0.16 32.79
N ASN A 731 -14.78 0.66 32.55
CA ASN A 731 -13.62 0.77 33.48
C ASN A 731 -12.83 2.10 33.48
N GLY A 732 -13.29 3.16 32.79
CA GLY A 732 -12.61 4.47 32.77
C GLY A 732 -11.26 4.52 32.04
N ILE A 733 -10.82 3.43 31.40
CA ILE A 733 -9.66 3.35 30.51
C ILE A 733 -10.18 2.91 29.14
N GLY A 734 -10.01 3.75 28.11
CA GLY A 734 -10.51 3.47 26.75
C GLY A 734 -9.68 2.42 26.01
N GLU A 735 -10.30 1.70 25.07
CA GLU A 735 -9.54 0.88 24.13
C GLU A 735 -8.81 1.80 23.14
N THR A 736 -7.50 1.64 23.02
CA THR A 736 -6.72 2.17 21.90
C THR A 736 -6.77 1.16 20.77
N VAL A 737 -7.28 1.57 19.61
CA VAL A 737 -7.60 0.71 18.48
C VAL A 737 -6.62 0.94 17.35
N ALA A 738 -5.80 -0.07 17.06
CA ALA A 738 -4.96 -0.11 15.88
C ALA A 738 -5.68 -0.82 14.72
N VAL A 739 -5.45 -0.36 13.49
CA VAL A 739 -5.98 -0.99 12.27
C VAL A 739 -4.83 -1.32 11.34
N THR A 740 -4.85 -2.52 10.77
CA THR A 740 -3.90 -2.92 9.71
C THR A 740 -4.68 -3.31 8.46
N GLY A 741 -4.32 -2.76 7.32
CA GLY A 741 -4.94 -3.05 6.02
C GLY A 741 -4.06 -2.56 4.88
N ASP A 742 -4.13 -3.23 3.74
CA ASP A 742 -3.45 -2.86 2.49
C ASP A 742 -4.45 -2.35 1.43
N GLY A 743 -5.75 -2.61 1.64
CA GLY A 743 -6.80 -2.32 0.69
C GLY A 743 -7.37 -0.91 0.85
N THR A 744 -7.94 -0.41 -0.24
CA THR A 744 -8.66 0.88 -0.27
C THR A 744 -9.92 0.86 0.59
N ASN A 745 -10.51 -0.32 0.71
CA ASN A 745 -11.62 -0.63 1.60
C ASN A 745 -11.29 -0.43 3.10
N ASP A 746 -10.00 -0.38 3.46
CA ASP A 746 -9.56 -0.17 4.84
C ASP A 746 -9.37 1.30 5.18
N ALA A 747 -9.35 2.18 4.17
CA ALA A 747 -9.05 3.61 4.36
C ALA A 747 -9.94 4.30 5.40
N PRO A 748 -11.27 4.10 5.44
CA PRO A 748 -12.10 4.73 6.46
C PRO A 748 -11.76 4.26 7.87
N ALA A 749 -11.47 2.96 8.03
CA ALA A 749 -11.09 2.37 9.31
C ALA A 749 -9.69 2.85 9.75
N LEU A 750 -8.70 2.88 8.85
CA LEU A 750 -7.36 3.40 9.09
C LEU A 750 -7.37 4.87 9.52
N LYS A 751 -8.21 5.71 8.90
CA LYS A 751 -8.37 7.12 9.26
C LYS A 751 -9.07 7.32 10.62
N SER A 752 -9.92 6.38 11.02
CA SER A 752 -10.70 6.48 12.27
C SER A 752 -9.99 5.88 13.49
N ALA A 753 -8.99 5.01 13.26
CA ALA A 753 -8.12 4.44 14.27
C ALA A 753 -7.35 5.52 15.06
N ASP A 754 -6.78 5.14 16.21
CA ASP A 754 -5.89 6.01 17.00
C ASP A 754 -4.47 6.02 16.44
#